data_AF-A0A3L7YQ76-F1
#
_entry.id   AF-A0A3L7YQ76-F1
#
_cell.length_a   1.000
_cell.length_b   1.000
_cell.length_c   1.000
_cell.angle_alpha   90.00
_cell.angle_beta   90.00
_cell.angle_gamma   90.00
#
_symmetry.space_group_name_H-M   'P 1'
#
loop_
_entity.id
_entity.type
_entity.pdbx_description
1 polymer ?
#
loop_
_entity_poly.entity_id
_entity_poly.type
_entity_poly.pdbx_seq_one_letter_code
_entity_poly.pdbx_strand_id
1 'polypeptide(L)'
;GAWLEFETSGKDQLYVKVDRKRKLPATSLLRAVGYETNDEIAGLFSRMPSNPEHPYVANTLEKDTTATRSEALVEVYKRLRPGDPPTGDNARSLVENLFFNARRYDLGRVGRYKFTQRLKETAGLMNLELPGDATRTLTREDLAAIVGHLIIANEGGAHRDVTDHLGNRRVRANGELIQNAFRVGLLRMERVIKERMTIQEDDKATPSALVNVRPVVAAMKEFFGGSQLSQFMDQTNPLAELTSKRRLSALGPGGLSRERAGFDVRDVHHSHYGRICPIETPEGPNIGLIGSLATFGRVNDLGFIETPYRRVKEGRVTNDVVYLPADEEERFAIAQANAELDENSHLVGERIYCRKGEGFELVEPSKVEFMDVSPKQVVSVATALIPFLEHDDANRALMGSNMMRQAVPLISPNAPVVGTGVEGRAARDSGQVVIARRAGVVTSVAADLIVVEPDEASSKKDMDRYVLLKFVRSNQGTCLNHRPSVEVGDRVTPGQVIADSMSTDQGELALGQNVVVAYMSWEGYNYEDAIIISERLVREDVFTSIHIEKHETEARETKLGPEEITRDIANVPEELLASLDEKGVIHVGAAVRPGDILVGKITPKGETEVTAEERLLRAIFGEKAREVKDSSLRLPHGERGTVVEVREFLREDADLSAGVNQLVRVSVAQKRKISVGDKMAGRHGNKGVVSRILPVEDMPFLPDGTPVDIILNPLGVPSRMNIGQLLETHLGWALAKQGLKGATPLTHPPS
;
A
#
# COMPACT_ATOMS: atom_id res chain seq x y z
N GLY A 1 -23.61 11.58 -3.93
CA GLY A 1 -24.97 11.88 -4.39
C GLY A 1 -25.47 10.75 -5.28
N ALA A 2 -26.60 10.97 -5.95
CA ALA A 2 -27.15 10.04 -6.94
C ALA A 2 -26.30 10.01 -8.23
N TRP A 3 -26.35 8.91 -8.97
CA TRP A 3 -25.70 8.77 -10.27
C TRP A 3 -26.65 9.19 -11.39
N LEU A 4 -26.15 9.97 -12.35
CA LEU A 4 -26.85 10.36 -13.56
C LEU A 4 -26.17 9.74 -14.77
N GLU A 5 -26.89 8.93 -15.52
CA GLU A 5 -26.41 8.27 -16.74
C GLU A 5 -27.26 8.74 -17.92
N PHE A 6 -26.65 9.43 -18.88
CA PHE A 6 -27.30 9.88 -20.10
C PHE A 6 -26.91 8.95 -21.25
N GLU A 7 -27.89 8.57 -22.08
CA GLU A 7 -27.69 7.66 -23.20
C GLU A 7 -28.56 8.05 -24.39
N THR A 8 -28.06 7.77 -25.59
CA THR A 8 -28.78 7.95 -26.86
C THR A 8 -29.34 6.61 -27.30
N SER A 9 -30.58 6.58 -27.76
CA SER A 9 -31.16 5.40 -28.40
C SER A 9 -30.91 5.39 -29.91
N GLY A 10 -31.04 4.24 -30.58
CA GLY A 10 -30.92 4.14 -32.04
C GLY A 10 -32.03 4.84 -32.85
N LYS A 11 -32.96 5.56 -32.19
CA LYS A 11 -33.93 6.47 -32.82
C LYS A 11 -33.60 7.94 -32.54
N ASP A 12 -32.36 8.22 -32.16
CA ASP A 12 -31.88 9.56 -31.80
C ASP A 12 -32.65 10.22 -30.65
N GLN A 13 -33.22 9.40 -29.75
CA GLN A 13 -33.88 9.90 -28.54
C GLN A 13 -32.89 9.88 -27.37
N LEU A 14 -32.83 10.98 -26.64
CA LEU A 14 -31.95 11.17 -25.48
C LEU A 14 -32.67 10.76 -24.19
N TYR A 15 -32.04 9.88 -23.42
CA TYR A 15 -32.57 9.38 -22.17
C TYR A 15 -31.61 9.67 -21.01
N VAL A 16 -32.19 9.75 -19.81
CA VAL A 16 -31.47 9.79 -18.54
C VAL A 16 -31.95 8.67 -17.62
N LYS A 17 -31.02 8.07 -16.89
CA LYS A 17 -31.27 7.17 -15.76
C LYS A 17 -30.68 7.79 -14.51
N VAL A 18 -31.47 7.79 -13.44
CA VAL A 18 -31.02 8.21 -12.11
C VAL A 18 -30.83 6.96 -11.25
N ASP A 19 -29.64 6.78 -10.67
CA ASP A 19 -29.24 5.60 -9.89
C ASP A 19 -29.51 4.26 -10.61
N ARG A 20 -29.23 4.21 -11.93
CA ARG A 20 -29.47 3.03 -12.80
C ARG A 20 -30.91 2.53 -12.80
N LYS A 21 -31.87 3.38 -12.46
CA LYS A 21 -33.31 3.07 -12.53
C LYS A 21 -33.83 3.21 -13.97
N ARG A 22 -35.16 3.22 -14.10
CA ARG A 22 -35.85 3.25 -15.40
C ARG A 22 -35.49 4.51 -16.19
N LYS A 23 -35.36 4.34 -17.51
CA LYS A 23 -35.11 5.44 -18.46
C LYS A 23 -36.24 6.47 -18.40
N LEU A 24 -35.85 7.73 -18.49
CA LEU A 24 -36.71 8.92 -18.63
C LEU A 24 -36.19 9.75 -19.82
N PRO A 25 -37.04 10.35 -20.65
CA PRO A 25 -36.58 11.32 -21.65
C PRO A 25 -35.78 12.45 -20.99
N ALA A 26 -34.65 12.85 -21.57
CA ALA A 26 -33.79 13.88 -21.00
C ALA A 26 -34.54 15.23 -20.84
N THR A 27 -35.47 15.52 -21.75
CA THR A 27 -36.33 16.72 -21.73
C THR A 27 -37.28 16.74 -20.53
N SER A 28 -37.79 15.60 -20.07
CA SER A 28 -38.62 15.53 -18.87
C SER A 28 -37.80 15.90 -17.62
N LEU A 29 -36.52 15.52 -17.56
CA LEU A 29 -35.62 15.96 -16.47
C LEU A 29 -35.35 17.47 -16.55
N LEU A 30 -35.05 18.00 -17.74
CA LEU A 30 -34.85 19.44 -17.95
C LEU A 30 -36.09 20.25 -17.54
N ARG A 31 -37.28 19.76 -17.86
CA ARG A 31 -38.55 20.37 -17.43
C ARG A 31 -38.73 20.33 -15.93
N ALA A 32 -38.41 19.21 -15.28
CA ALA A 32 -38.48 19.07 -13.83
C ALA A 32 -37.56 20.05 -13.08
N VAL A 33 -36.37 20.33 -13.63
CA VAL A 33 -35.38 21.23 -13.00
C VAL A 33 -35.57 22.71 -13.30
N GLY A 34 -36.44 23.07 -14.25
CA GLY A 34 -36.92 24.45 -14.41
C GLY A 34 -37.01 25.00 -15.83
N TYR A 35 -36.80 24.21 -16.88
CA TYR A 35 -37.02 24.62 -18.28
C TYR A 35 -38.42 24.21 -18.72
N GLU A 36 -39.42 25.08 -18.49
CA GLU A 36 -40.81 24.65 -18.35
C GLU A 36 -41.52 24.37 -19.69
N THR A 37 -41.08 25.02 -20.78
CA THR A 37 -41.73 24.92 -22.11
C THR A 37 -40.86 24.21 -23.14
N ASN A 38 -41.49 23.65 -24.18
CA ASN A 38 -40.76 23.01 -25.29
C ASN A 38 -39.87 24.02 -26.04
N ASP A 39 -40.35 25.25 -26.21
CA ASP A 39 -39.61 26.32 -26.87
C ASP A 39 -38.38 26.74 -26.06
N GLU A 40 -38.50 26.79 -24.73
CA GLU A 40 -37.36 27.07 -23.84
C GLU A 40 -36.30 25.96 -23.94
N ILE A 41 -36.73 24.69 -23.89
CA ILE A 41 -35.84 23.53 -24.03
C ILE A 41 -35.17 23.53 -25.41
N ALA A 42 -35.92 23.74 -26.50
CA ALA A 42 -35.37 23.80 -27.85
C ALA A 42 -34.42 24.99 -28.03
N GLY A 43 -34.75 26.13 -27.40
CA GLY A 43 -33.94 27.34 -27.40
C GLY A 43 -32.54 27.13 -26.82
N LEU A 44 -32.39 26.29 -25.78
CA LEU A 44 -31.08 25.95 -25.20
C LEU A 44 -30.10 25.35 -26.21
N PHE A 45 -30.62 24.56 -27.15
CA PHE A 45 -29.81 23.80 -28.11
C PHE A 45 -29.75 24.48 -29.49
N SER A 46 -30.46 25.58 -29.70
CA SER A 46 -30.57 26.28 -30.99
C SER A 46 -29.25 26.77 -31.59
N ARG A 47 -28.24 27.01 -30.74
CA ARG A 47 -26.90 27.48 -31.14
C ARG A 47 -25.88 26.36 -31.33
N MET A 48 -26.27 25.11 -31.03
CA MET A 48 -25.39 23.98 -31.22
C MET A 48 -25.36 23.53 -32.69
N PRO A 49 -24.30 22.83 -33.12
CA PRO A 49 -24.35 22.11 -34.38
C PRO A 49 -25.56 21.18 -34.38
N SER A 50 -26.32 21.20 -35.48
CA SER A 50 -27.53 20.38 -35.62
C SER A 50 -27.48 19.67 -36.96
N ASN A 51 -27.43 18.33 -36.93
CA ASN A 51 -27.62 17.53 -38.14
C ASN A 51 -29.14 17.34 -38.43
N PRO A 52 -29.66 17.82 -39.57
CA PRO A 52 -31.06 17.63 -39.95
C PRO A 52 -31.49 16.15 -40.07
N GLU A 53 -30.55 15.24 -40.34
CA GLU A 53 -30.81 13.80 -40.40
C GLU A 53 -30.96 13.16 -39.01
N HIS A 54 -30.43 13.80 -37.97
CA HIS A 54 -30.46 13.31 -36.58
C HIS A 54 -31.01 14.39 -35.63
N PRO A 55 -32.33 14.68 -35.67
CA PRO A 55 -32.94 15.74 -34.86
C PRO A 55 -33.16 15.30 -33.40
N TYR A 56 -32.07 15.14 -32.64
CA TYR A 56 -32.07 14.56 -31.29
C TYR A 56 -33.08 15.20 -30.33
N VAL A 57 -33.11 16.53 -30.29
CA VAL A 57 -33.96 17.30 -29.37
C VAL A 57 -35.44 17.17 -29.77
N ALA A 58 -35.76 17.27 -31.06
CA ALA A 58 -37.14 17.15 -31.54
C ALA A 58 -37.70 15.74 -31.31
N ASN A 59 -36.93 14.70 -31.64
CA ASN A 59 -37.31 13.31 -31.40
C ASN A 59 -37.51 13.01 -29.91
N THR A 60 -36.72 13.65 -29.04
CA THR A 60 -36.86 13.49 -27.59
C THR A 60 -38.10 14.22 -27.07
N LEU A 61 -38.38 15.44 -27.55
CA LEU A 61 -39.59 16.21 -27.20
C LEU A 61 -40.87 15.51 -27.66
N GLU A 62 -40.89 14.90 -28.86
CA GLU A 62 -42.04 14.12 -29.34
C GLU A 62 -42.30 12.90 -28.46
N LYS A 63 -41.23 12.30 -27.92
CA LYS A 63 -41.33 11.14 -27.03
C LYS A 63 -41.71 11.50 -25.59
N ASP A 64 -41.47 12.75 -25.18
CA ASP A 64 -41.75 13.26 -23.84
C ASP A 64 -43.27 13.36 -23.62
N THR A 65 -43.78 12.58 -22.66
CA THR A 65 -45.21 12.57 -22.32
C THR A 65 -45.61 13.70 -21.38
N THR A 66 -44.67 14.55 -20.96
CA THR A 66 -44.90 15.60 -19.96
C THR A 66 -44.98 16.97 -20.62
N ALA A 67 -46.02 17.74 -20.28
CA ALA A 67 -46.23 19.08 -20.81
C ALA A 67 -45.89 20.17 -19.78
N THR A 68 -46.11 19.89 -18.49
CA THR A 68 -45.86 20.84 -17.40
C THR A 68 -44.75 20.39 -16.45
N ARG A 69 -44.14 21.33 -15.73
CA ARG A 69 -43.13 21.03 -14.71
C ARG A 69 -43.66 20.09 -13.62
N SER A 70 -44.90 20.26 -13.19
CA SER A 70 -45.53 19.39 -12.18
C SER A 70 -45.68 17.94 -12.66
N GLU A 71 -46.08 17.75 -13.92
CA GLU A 71 -46.15 16.41 -14.54
C GLU A 71 -44.76 15.78 -14.67
N ALA A 72 -43.76 16.57 -15.07
CA ALA A 72 -42.37 16.13 -15.16
C ALA A 72 -41.79 15.71 -13.81
N LEU A 73 -42.03 16.49 -12.76
CA LEU A 73 -41.64 16.13 -11.38
C LEU A 73 -42.29 14.83 -10.93
N VAL A 74 -43.59 14.66 -11.20
CA VAL A 74 -44.33 13.44 -10.87
C VAL A 74 -43.80 12.24 -11.65
N GLU A 75 -43.46 12.40 -12.93
CA GLU A 75 -42.89 11.31 -13.73
C GLU A 75 -41.50 10.90 -13.23
N VAL A 76 -40.63 11.87 -12.91
CA VAL A 76 -39.34 11.60 -12.26
C VAL A 76 -39.54 10.84 -10.95
N TYR A 77 -40.50 11.26 -10.12
CA TYR A 77 -40.82 10.60 -8.85
C TYR A 77 -41.28 9.15 -9.06
N LYS A 78 -42.23 8.91 -9.98
CA LYS A 78 -42.75 7.57 -10.30
C LYS A 78 -41.64 6.61 -10.75
N ARG A 79 -40.67 7.10 -11.52
CA ARG A 79 -39.53 6.31 -12.00
C ARG A 79 -38.54 5.98 -10.87
N LEU A 80 -38.34 6.92 -9.94
CA LEU A 80 -37.46 6.75 -8.80
C LEU A 80 -38.06 5.90 -7.68
N ARG A 81 -39.36 6.02 -7.41
CA ARG A 81 -40.09 5.33 -6.34
C ARG A 81 -41.36 4.67 -6.90
N PRO A 82 -41.22 3.54 -7.59
CA PRO A 82 -42.38 2.82 -8.12
C PRO A 82 -43.19 2.22 -6.96
N GLY A 83 -44.36 2.80 -6.67
CA GLY A 83 -45.29 2.30 -5.65
C GLY A 83 -45.75 3.36 -4.64
N ASP A 84 -44.97 4.42 -4.45
CA ASP A 84 -45.37 5.53 -3.57
C ASP A 84 -46.32 6.47 -4.33
N PRO A 85 -47.44 6.92 -3.72
CA PRO A 85 -48.34 7.88 -4.37
C PRO A 85 -47.59 9.22 -4.59
N PRO A 86 -47.44 9.69 -5.84
CA PRO A 86 -46.73 10.93 -6.11
C PRO A 86 -47.63 12.13 -5.81
N THR A 87 -47.19 13.02 -4.93
CA THR A 87 -47.75 14.37 -4.78
C THR A 87 -46.76 15.39 -5.35
N GLY A 88 -47.26 16.55 -5.81
CA GLY A 88 -46.41 17.60 -6.37
C GLY A 88 -45.30 18.05 -5.41
N ASP A 89 -45.64 18.22 -4.13
CA ASP A 89 -44.69 18.63 -3.09
C ASP A 89 -43.63 17.56 -2.79
N ASN A 90 -44.03 16.29 -2.69
CA ASN A 90 -43.09 15.19 -2.45
C ASN A 90 -42.16 15.00 -3.66
N ALA A 91 -42.68 15.14 -4.87
CA ALA A 91 -41.91 15.06 -6.11
C ALA A 91 -40.89 16.20 -6.24
N ARG A 92 -41.32 17.44 -5.95
CA ARG A 92 -40.44 18.62 -5.91
C ARG A 92 -39.34 18.44 -4.86
N SER A 93 -39.72 18.11 -3.63
CA SER A 93 -38.79 17.89 -2.52
C SER A 93 -37.78 16.78 -2.83
N LEU A 94 -38.20 15.72 -3.52
CA LEU A 94 -37.29 14.66 -3.94
C LEU A 94 -36.23 15.19 -4.91
N VAL A 95 -36.62 15.89 -5.98
CA VAL A 95 -35.69 16.42 -6.99
C VAL A 95 -34.75 17.46 -6.38
N GLU A 96 -35.26 18.38 -5.56
CA GLU A 96 -34.44 19.36 -4.82
C GLU A 96 -33.41 18.66 -3.91
N ASN A 97 -33.83 17.64 -3.17
CA ASN A 97 -32.94 16.88 -2.30
C ASN A 97 -31.93 16.00 -3.04
N LEU A 98 -32.20 15.64 -4.29
CA LEU A 98 -31.40 14.69 -5.04
C LEU A 98 -30.28 15.37 -5.83
N PHE A 99 -30.51 16.58 -6.36
CA PHE A 99 -29.51 17.30 -7.18
C PHE A 99 -28.97 18.58 -6.52
N PHE A 100 -29.83 19.32 -5.80
CA PHE A 100 -29.55 20.70 -5.38
C PHE A 100 -29.23 20.84 -3.88
N ASN A 101 -29.46 19.79 -3.09
CA ASN A 101 -29.16 19.82 -1.66
C ASN A 101 -27.70 19.41 -1.36
N ALA A 102 -26.90 20.38 -0.91
CA ALA A 102 -25.49 20.20 -0.56
C ALA A 102 -25.21 19.16 0.55
N ARG A 103 -26.23 18.79 1.34
CA ARG A 103 -26.10 17.72 2.35
C ARG A 103 -26.16 16.32 1.74
N ARG A 104 -26.83 16.15 0.60
CA ARG A 104 -27.08 14.86 -0.06
C ARG A 104 -26.30 14.69 -1.36
N TYR A 105 -25.98 15.79 -2.03
CA TYR A 105 -25.22 15.82 -3.27
C TYR A 105 -24.02 16.74 -3.14
N ASP A 106 -22.84 16.23 -3.50
CA ASP A 106 -21.56 16.94 -3.41
C ASP A 106 -20.65 16.35 -4.50
N LEU A 107 -20.34 17.13 -5.53
CA LEU A 107 -19.34 16.78 -6.55
C LEU A 107 -17.92 16.79 -5.96
N GLY A 108 -17.73 17.41 -4.80
CA GLY A 108 -16.42 17.76 -4.28
C GLY A 108 -15.72 18.79 -5.15
N ARG A 109 -14.54 19.22 -4.70
CA ARG A 109 -13.68 20.16 -5.45
C ARG A 109 -13.26 19.58 -6.81
N VAL A 110 -12.88 18.29 -6.81
CA VAL A 110 -12.35 17.61 -8.00
C VAL A 110 -13.44 17.36 -9.03
N GLY A 111 -14.62 16.90 -8.59
CA GLY A 111 -15.74 16.66 -9.49
C GLY A 111 -16.18 17.94 -10.18
N ARG A 112 -16.35 19.05 -9.43
CA ARG A 112 -16.66 20.37 -10.03
C ARG A 112 -15.59 20.81 -11.03
N TYR A 113 -14.30 20.73 -10.66
CA TYR A 113 -13.19 21.09 -11.55
C TYR A 113 -13.23 20.32 -12.88
N LYS A 114 -13.28 18.98 -12.84
CA LYS A 114 -13.31 18.14 -14.05
C LYS A 114 -14.59 18.36 -14.87
N PHE A 115 -15.73 18.52 -14.19
CA PHE A 115 -17.01 18.77 -14.83
C PHE A 115 -17.00 20.09 -15.60
N THR A 116 -16.51 21.17 -14.97
CA THR A 116 -16.40 22.48 -15.61
C THR A 116 -15.42 22.45 -16.79
N GLN A 117 -14.24 21.83 -16.63
CA GLN A 117 -13.27 21.69 -17.73
C GLN A 117 -13.88 20.97 -18.93
N ARG A 118 -14.61 19.88 -18.69
CA ARG A 118 -15.20 19.06 -19.76
C ARG A 118 -16.33 19.77 -20.50
N LEU A 119 -17.17 20.51 -19.79
CA LEU A 119 -18.34 21.15 -20.39
C LEU A 119 -18.10 22.59 -20.84
N LYS A 120 -16.92 23.18 -20.59
CA LYS A 120 -16.62 24.59 -20.88
C LYS A 120 -16.90 24.97 -22.33
N GLU A 121 -16.46 24.16 -23.28
CA GLU A 121 -16.65 24.43 -24.71
C GLU A 121 -18.12 24.34 -25.10
N THR A 122 -18.81 23.27 -24.67
CA THR A 122 -20.24 23.07 -24.89
C THR A 122 -21.08 24.18 -24.28
N ALA A 123 -20.80 24.55 -23.02
CA ALA A 123 -21.49 25.64 -22.34
C ALA A 123 -21.25 26.99 -23.05
N GLY A 124 -20.04 27.22 -23.56
CA GLY A 124 -19.73 28.38 -24.41
C GLY A 124 -20.59 28.45 -25.67
N LEU A 125 -20.76 27.32 -26.39
CA LEU A 125 -21.64 27.24 -27.56
C LEU A 125 -23.12 27.50 -27.21
N MET A 126 -23.57 26.96 -26.08
CA MET A 126 -24.94 27.15 -25.58
C MET A 126 -25.16 28.52 -24.91
N ASN A 127 -24.12 29.35 -24.78
CA ASN A 127 -24.14 30.61 -24.03
C ASN A 127 -24.65 30.44 -22.59
N LEU A 128 -24.18 29.37 -21.93
CA LEU A 128 -24.46 29.06 -20.53
C LEU A 128 -23.26 29.41 -19.66
N GLU A 129 -23.51 30.09 -18.54
CA GLU A 129 -22.49 30.33 -17.53
C GLU A 129 -22.47 29.17 -16.53
N LEU A 130 -21.40 28.37 -16.58
CA LEU A 130 -21.18 27.33 -15.59
C LEU A 130 -20.79 27.93 -14.24
N PRO A 131 -21.26 27.34 -13.13
CA PRO A 131 -20.95 27.85 -11.80
C PRO A 131 -19.46 27.69 -11.47
N GLY A 132 -18.91 28.63 -10.71
CA GLY A 132 -17.54 28.56 -10.22
C GLY A 132 -17.31 27.46 -9.17
N ASP A 133 -16.05 27.30 -8.76
CA ASP A 133 -15.59 26.22 -7.88
C ASP A 133 -16.26 26.16 -6.49
N ALA A 134 -16.92 27.26 -6.07
CA ALA A 134 -17.65 27.33 -4.81
C ALA A 134 -18.92 26.45 -4.81
N THR A 135 -19.55 26.25 -5.97
CA THR A 135 -20.81 25.50 -6.08
C THR A 135 -20.53 24.03 -6.33
N ARG A 136 -20.76 23.19 -5.31
CA ARG A 136 -20.48 21.75 -5.37
C ARG A 136 -21.68 20.86 -5.67
N THR A 137 -22.88 21.42 -5.70
CA THR A 137 -24.09 20.74 -6.17
C THR A 137 -24.21 20.88 -7.69
N LEU A 138 -25.04 20.05 -8.32
CA LEU A 138 -25.39 20.28 -9.72
C LEU A 138 -26.26 21.55 -9.84
N THR A 139 -26.21 22.20 -10.99
CA THR A 139 -27.08 23.30 -11.39
C THR A 139 -27.94 22.89 -12.58
N ARG A 140 -28.97 23.67 -12.91
CA ARG A 140 -29.80 23.40 -14.09
C ARG A 140 -28.98 23.59 -15.38
N GLU A 141 -28.06 24.56 -15.37
CA GLU A 141 -27.13 24.85 -16.46
C GLU A 141 -26.16 23.68 -16.69
N ASP A 142 -25.66 23.07 -15.61
CA ASP A 142 -24.85 21.84 -15.68
C ASP A 142 -25.59 20.71 -16.41
N LEU A 143 -26.87 20.50 -16.07
CA LEU A 143 -27.69 19.44 -16.66
C LEU A 143 -27.99 19.70 -18.15
N ALA A 144 -28.26 20.95 -18.52
CA ALA A 144 -28.42 21.34 -19.91
C ALA A 144 -27.12 21.14 -20.71
N ALA A 145 -25.98 21.53 -20.15
CA ALA A 145 -24.68 21.37 -20.78
C ALA A 145 -24.28 19.89 -20.96
N ILE A 146 -24.62 18.99 -20.03
CA ILE A 146 -24.42 17.53 -20.21
C ILE A 146 -25.19 17.02 -21.42
N VAL A 147 -26.48 17.39 -21.55
CA VAL A 147 -27.31 16.97 -22.68
C VAL A 147 -26.74 17.53 -23.99
N GLY A 148 -26.28 18.79 -23.98
CA GLY A 148 -25.62 19.39 -25.13
C GLY A 148 -24.35 18.65 -25.53
N HIS A 149 -23.54 18.27 -24.55
CA HIS A 149 -22.28 17.56 -24.78
C HIS A 149 -22.52 16.15 -25.35
N LEU A 150 -23.59 15.47 -24.89
CA LEU A 150 -24.00 14.19 -25.45
C LEU A 150 -24.38 14.31 -26.95
N ILE A 151 -25.06 15.39 -27.34
CA ILE A 151 -25.41 15.64 -28.75
C ILE A 151 -24.13 15.81 -29.58
N ILE A 152 -23.21 16.68 -29.14
CA ILE A 152 -21.92 16.89 -29.81
C ILE A 152 -21.14 15.58 -29.94
N ALA A 153 -21.17 14.73 -28.91
CA ALA A 153 -20.51 13.44 -28.93
C ALA A 153 -21.13 12.47 -29.95
N ASN A 154 -22.46 12.42 -30.09
CA ASN A 154 -23.11 11.59 -31.12
C ASN A 154 -22.80 12.07 -32.54
N GLU A 155 -22.63 13.39 -32.74
CA GLU A 155 -22.25 13.98 -34.03
C GLU A 155 -20.75 13.81 -34.36
N GLY A 156 -19.97 13.18 -33.48
CA GLY A 156 -18.53 12.95 -33.66
C GLY A 156 -17.64 14.16 -33.34
N GLY A 157 -18.22 15.23 -32.78
CA GLY A 157 -17.50 16.45 -32.40
C GLY A 157 -16.77 16.37 -31.05
N ALA A 158 -16.88 15.25 -30.32
CA ALA A 158 -16.21 15.05 -29.03
C ALA A 158 -15.42 13.74 -28.99
N HIS A 159 -14.27 13.76 -28.31
CA HIS A 159 -13.46 12.57 -28.08
C HIS A 159 -14.06 11.69 -26.98
N ARG A 160 -14.09 10.38 -27.22
CA ARG A 160 -14.51 9.38 -26.23
C ARG A 160 -13.50 9.34 -25.08
N ASP A 161 -13.99 9.40 -23.86
CA ASP A 161 -13.14 9.28 -22.68
C ASP A 161 -12.68 7.83 -22.48
N VAL A 162 -11.38 7.67 -22.20
CA VAL A 162 -10.80 6.40 -21.79
C VAL A 162 -10.84 6.31 -20.26
N THR A 163 -11.60 5.34 -19.74
CA THR A 163 -11.83 5.16 -18.30
C THR A 163 -10.54 4.96 -17.51
N ASP A 164 -9.53 4.36 -18.13
CA ASP A 164 -8.31 3.91 -17.48
C ASP A 164 -7.19 4.96 -17.50
N HIS A 165 -7.35 6.01 -18.30
CA HIS A 165 -6.43 7.13 -18.35
C HIS A 165 -6.31 7.81 -16.97
N LEU A 166 -5.07 8.08 -16.51
CA LEU A 166 -4.84 8.67 -15.19
C LEU A 166 -5.35 10.12 -15.05
N GLY A 167 -5.73 10.79 -16.14
CA GLY A 167 -6.49 12.03 -16.08
C GLY A 167 -7.93 11.84 -15.57
N ASN A 168 -8.46 10.62 -15.63
CA ASN A 168 -9.82 10.25 -15.21
C ASN A 168 -9.84 9.43 -13.90
N ARG A 169 -8.68 8.99 -13.43
CA ARG A 169 -8.50 8.27 -12.17
C ARG A 169 -7.74 9.14 -11.18
N ARG A 170 -8.23 9.21 -9.94
CA ARG A 170 -7.55 9.95 -8.87
C ARG A 170 -7.29 9.07 -7.66
N VAL A 171 -6.18 9.35 -7.00
CA VAL A 171 -5.82 8.76 -5.71
C VAL A 171 -6.62 9.44 -4.61
N ARG A 172 -7.23 8.64 -3.74
CA ARG A 172 -7.79 9.11 -2.47
C ARG A 172 -6.79 8.82 -1.36
N ALA A 173 -6.25 9.88 -0.78
CA ALA A 173 -5.32 9.75 0.34
C ALA A 173 -6.05 9.39 1.64
N ASN A 174 -5.30 8.91 2.65
CA ASN A 174 -5.82 8.51 3.95
C ASN A 174 -6.67 9.62 4.61
N GLY A 175 -6.24 10.88 4.50
CA GLY A 175 -6.96 12.03 5.07
C GLY A 175 -8.38 12.18 4.52
N GLU A 176 -8.58 11.99 3.21
CA GLU A 176 -9.91 12.09 2.59
C GLU A 176 -10.82 10.94 3.03
N LEU A 177 -10.28 9.72 3.10
CA LEU A 177 -11.04 8.54 3.54
C LEU A 177 -11.47 8.67 5.00
N ILE A 178 -10.55 9.12 5.88
CA ILE A 178 -10.82 9.38 7.29
C ILE A 178 -11.85 10.51 7.43
N GLN A 179 -11.71 11.61 6.69
CA GLN A 179 -12.66 12.71 6.70
C GLN A 179 -14.07 12.24 6.33
N ASN A 180 -14.20 11.36 5.35
CA ASN A 180 -15.50 10.80 4.96
C ASN A 180 -16.11 9.94 6.07
N ALA A 181 -15.34 9.05 6.68
CA ALA A 181 -15.80 8.24 7.81
C ALA A 181 -16.21 9.12 9.00
N PHE A 182 -15.42 10.14 9.30
CA PHE A 182 -15.69 11.12 10.34
C PHE A 182 -16.96 11.93 10.06
N ARG A 183 -17.17 12.39 8.81
CA ARG A 183 -18.38 13.09 8.37
C ARG A 183 -19.63 12.23 8.57
N VAL A 184 -19.57 10.93 8.26
CA VAL A 184 -20.68 9.99 8.52
C VAL A 184 -20.96 9.89 10.02
N GLY A 185 -19.93 9.81 10.85
CA GLY A 185 -20.06 9.84 12.31
C GLY A 185 -20.74 11.11 12.82
N LEU A 186 -20.36 12.28 12.31
CA LEU A 186 -20.95 13.56 12.65
C LEU A 186 -22.42 13.67 12.22
N LEU A 187 -22.78 13.17 11.04
CA LEU A 187 -24.18 13.16 10.57
C LEU A 187 -25.08 12.29 11.47
N ARG A 188 -24.56 11.14 11.92
CA ARG A 188 -25.27 10.29 12.91
C ARG A 188 -25.41 11.02 14.25
N MET A 189 -24.36 11.69 14.70
CA MET A 189 -24.39 12.47 15.94
C MET A 189 -25.36 13.66 15.86
N GLU A 190 -25.39 14.41 14.76
CA GLU A 190 -26.34 15.51 14.52
C GLU A 190 -27.79 15.02 14.65
N ARG A 191 -28.11 13.85 14.09
CA ARG A 191 -29.44 13.25 14.20
C ARG A 191 -29.81 12.96 15.65
N VAL A 192 -28.90 12.35 16.42
CA VAL A 192 -29.13 12.06 17.84
C VAL A 192 -29.32 13.34 18.65
N ILE A 193 -28.56 14.39 18.35
CA ILE A 193 -28.71 15.70 18.99
C ILE A 193 -30.11 16.27 18.70
N LYS A 194 -30.56 16.28 17.44
CA LYS A 194 -31.89 16.77 17.06
C LYS A 194 -33.02 15.99 17.72
N GLU A 195 -32.91 14.66 17.77
CA GLU A 195 -33.87 13.81 18.45
C GLU A 195 -33.91 14.12 19.96
N ARG A 196 -32.75 14.29 20.61
CA ARG A 196 -32.67 14.65 22.03
C ARG A 196 -33.21 16.06 22.32
N MET A 197 -32.93 17.04 21.47
CA MET A 197 -33.46 18.40 21.58
C MET A 197 -35.00 18.44 21.49
N THR A 198 -35.62 17.44 20.85
CA THR A 198 -37.09 17.34 20.79
C THR A 198 -37.69 16.74 22.06
N ILE A 199 -36.90 15.97 22.83
CA ILE A 199 -37.36 15.21 24.00
C ILE A 199 -37.00 15.90 25.31
N GLN A 200 -35.84 16.57 25.39
CA GLN A 200 -35.36 17.19 26.62
C GLN A 200 -36.01 18.55 26.88
N GLU A 201 -36.28 18.82 28.17
CA GLU A 201 -36.73 20.13 28.66
C GLU A 201 -35.61 21.16 28.56
N ASP A 202 -35.95 22.41 28.18
CA ASP A 202 -35.00 23.49 27.90
C ASP A 202 -34.00 23.74 29.06
N ASP A 203 -34.45 23.63 30.31
CA ASP A 203 -33.62 23.87 31.51
C ASP A 203 -32.50 22.84 31.71
N LYS A 204 -32.59 21.66 31.06
CA LYS A 204 -31.60 20.57 31.15
C LYS A 204 -30.76 20.42 29.87
N ALA A 205 -31.06 21.21 28.83
CA ALA A 205 -30.46 21.11 27.51
C ALA A 205 -29.05 21.75 27.43
N THR A 206 -28.09 21.22 28.19
CA THR A 206 -26.69 21.62 28.09
C THR A 206 -25.97 20.91 26.92
N PRO A 207 -24.95 21.52 26.29
CA PRO A 207 -24.22 20.88 25.19
C PRO A 207 -23.61 19.52 25.55
N SER A 208 -23.13 19.35 26.78
CA SER A 208 -22.59 18.07 27.28
C SER A 208 -23.67 16.98 27.40
N ALA A 209 -24.92 17.34 27.71
CA ALA A 209 -26.03 16.39 27.75
C ALA A 209 -26.51 15.96 26.35
N LEU A 210 -26.38 16.85 25.37
CA LEU A 210 -26.83 16.61 23.99
C LEU A 210 -25.78 15.87 23.16
N VAL A 211 -24.49 16.18 23.32
CA VAL A 211 -23.41 15.62 22.50
C VAL A 211 -23.01 14.24 23.00
N ASN A 212 -23.12 13.25 22.12
CA ASN A 212 -22.64 11.89 22.36
C ASN A 212 -21.62 11.51 21.29
N VAL A 213 -20.37 11.23 21.70
CA VAL A 213 -19.27 10.90 20.78
C VAL A 213 -19.30 9.46 20.27
N ARG A 214 -20.13 8.58 20.84
CA ARG A 214 -20.20 7.15 20.46
C ARG A 214 -20.41 6.91 18.96
N PRO A 215 -21.31 7.62 18.24
CA PRO A 215 -21.49 7.42 16.81
C PRO A 215 -20.23 7.75 15.98
N VAL A 216 -19.44 8.74 16.41
CA VAL A 216 -18.19 9.13 15.76
C VAL A 216 -17.12 8.07 16.01
N VAL A 217 -16.93 7.67 17.27
CA VAL A 217 -15.97 6.62 17.64
C VAL A 217 -16.29 5.30 16.94
N ALA A 218 -17.57 4.93 16.85
CA ALA A 218 -18.00 3.72 16.16
C ALA A 218 -17.67 3.77 14.66
N ALA A 219 -17.96 4.89 13.97
CA ALA A 219 -17.63 5.04 12.56
C ALA A 219 -16.11 4.98 12.30
N MET A 220 -15.31 5.54 13.20
CA MET A 220 -13.85 5.49 13.11
C MET A 220 -13.30 4.08 13.37
N LYS A 221 -13.83 3.36 14.37
CA LYS A 221 -13.48 1.96 14.63
C LYS A 221 -13.85 1.05 13.46
N GLU A 222 -15.03 1.26 12.87
CA GLU A 222 -15.48 0.54 11.67
C GLU A 222 -14.54 0.77 10.47
N PHE A 223 -14.09 2.01 10.27
CA PHE A 223 -13.13 2.34 9.22
C PHE A 223 -11.77 1.63 9.42
N PHE A 224 -11.15 1.79 10.59
CA PHE A 224 -9.81 1.21 10.83
C PHE A 224 -9.83 -0.32 11.00
N GLY A 225 -10.91 -0.88 11.54
CA GLY A 225 -11.03 -2.32 11.79
C GLY A 225 -11.63 -3.12 10.63
N GLY A 226 -12.48 -2.51 9.81
CA GLY A 226 -13.24 -3.22 8.76
C GLY A 226 -12.90 -2.84 7.32
N SER A 227 -12.15 -1.75 7.09
CA SER A 227 -11.79 -1.33 5.74
C SER A 227 -10.75 -2.26 5.11
N GLN A 228 -10.99 -2.66 3.87
CA GLN A 228 -10.02 -3.41 3.06
C GLN A 228 -8.70 -2.65 2.82
N LEU A 229 -8.72 -1.32 2.96
CA LEU A 229 -7.54 -0.46 2.80
C LEU A 229 -6.74 -0.31 4.10
N SER A 230 -7.33 -0.64 5.26
CA SER A 230 -6.65 -0.65 6.55
C SER A 230 -6.07 -2.04 6.77
N GLN A 231 -4.81 -2.22 6.37
CA GLN A 231 -4.12 -3.52 6.42
C GLN A 231 -2.94 -3.47 7.40
N PHE A 232 -2.56 -4.63 7.92
CA PHE A 232 -1.29 -4.74 8.64
C PHE A 232 -0.14 -4.35 7.71
N MET A 233 0.75 -3.52 8.23
CA MET A 233 1.94 -3.11 7.49
C MET A 233 2.83 -4.32 7.24
N ASP A 234 3.32 -4.45 6.00
CA ASP A 234 4.34 -5.42 5.64
C ASP A 234 5.68 -4.91 6.18
N GLN A 235 6.18 -5.56 7.21
CA GLN A 235 7.40 -5.23 7.95
C GLN A 235 8.41 -6.37 7.89
N THR A 236 8.37 -7.16 6.82
CA THR A 236 9.36 -8.22 6.59
C THR A 236 10.76 -7.60 6.57
N ASN A 237 10.95 -6.51 5.81
CA ASN A 237 12.18 -5.73 5.70
C ASN A 237 11.88 -4.25 5.39
N PRO A 238 12.88 -3.33 5.39
CA PRO A 238 12.64 -1.90 5.15
C PRO A 238 12.01 -1.59 3.79
N LEU A 239 12.34 -2.37 2.74
CA LEU A 239 11.77 -2.19 1.41
C LEU A 239 10.29 -2.58 1.37
N ALA A 240 9.91 -3.65 2.04
CA ALA A 240 8.53 -4.10 2.16
C ALA A 240 7.65 -3.01 2.81
N GLU A 241 8.18 -2.35 3.85
CA GLU A 241 7.50 -1.25 4.53
C GLU A 241 7.34 -0.03 3.61
N LEU A 242 8.42 0.38 2.94
CA LEU A 242 8.42 1.54 2.05
C LEU A 242 7.46 1.35 0.87
N THR A 243 7.48 0.17 0.26
CA THR A 243 6.59 -0.18 -0.87
C THR A 243 5.13 -0.32 -0.43
N SER A 244 4.87 -0.86 0.76
CA SER A 244 3.52 -0.93 1.33
C SER A 244 2.89 0.45 1.51
N LYS A 245 3.66 1.42 2.01
CA LYS A 245 3.22 2.83 2.16
C LYS A 245 2.97 3.54 0.83
N ARG A 246 3.61 3.09 -0.26
CA ARG A 246 3.50 3.67 -1.62
C ARG A 246 2.58 2.89 -2.56
N ARG A 247 1.82 1.94 -2.03
CA ARG A 247 0.93 1.07 -2.80
C ARG A 247 -0.35 1.79 -3.21
N LEU A 248 -0.76 1.58 -4.46
CA LEU A 248 -2.01 2.07 -5.03
C LEU A 248 -2.96 0.88 -5.22
N SER A 249 -4.23 1.06 -4.83
CA SER A 249 -5.25 0.02 -4.95
C SER A 249 -6.47 0.55 -5.70
N ALA A 250 -6.86 -0.12 -6.78
CA ALA A 250 -8.14 0.07 -7.45
C ALA A 250 -9.31 -0.60 -6.71
N LEU A 251 -9.00 -1.46 -5.72
CA LEU A 251 -9.96 -2.14 -4.85
C LEU A 251 -10.34 -1.26 -3.65
N GLY A 252 -11.49 -1.56 -3.03
CA GLY A 252 -11.94 -0.92 -1.79
C GLY A 252 -13.22 -0.09 -1.96
N PRO A 253 -13.63 0.66 -0.92
CA PRO A 253 -14.90 1.40 -0.93
C PRO A 253 -14.91 2.49 -2.02
N GLY A 254 -15.83 2.34 -2.97
CA GLY A 254 -15.95 3.24 -4.13
C GLY A 254 -14.98 2.92 -5.28
N GLY A 255 -14.20 1.84 -5.17
CA GLY A 255 -13.38 1.28 -6.23
C GLY A 255 -14.06 0.10 -6.92
N LEU A 256 -13.25 -0.71 -7.59
CA LEU A 256 -13.69 -1.91 -8.31
C LEU A 256 -13.68 -3.14 -7.39
N SER A 257 -14.54 -4.11 -7.67
CA SER A 257 -14.40 -5.46 -7.13
C SER A 257 -13.59 -6.32 -8.10
N ARG A 258 -12.92 -7.36 -7.60
CA ARG A 258 -12.09 -8.27 -8.41
C ARG A 258 -12.85 -8.89 -9.58
N GLU A 259 -14.09 -9.28 -9.33
CA GLU A 259 -14.99 -9.92 -10.31
C GLU A 259 -15.51 -8.96 -11.38
N ARG A 260 -15.61 -7.66 -11.06
CA ARG A 260 -16.09 -6.63 -11.99
C ARG A 260 -14.97 -5.97 -12.79
N ALA A 261 -13.71 -6.21 -12.41
CA ALA A 261 -12.56 -5.64 -13.09
C ALA A 261 -12.28 -6.45 -14.37
N GLY A 262 -12.61 -5.86 -15.51
CA GLY A 262 -12.26 -6.39 -16.83
C GLY A 262 -10.76 -6.32 -17.14
N PHE A 263 -10.39 -6.72 -18.35
CA PHE A 263 -9.00 -6.71 -18.82
C PHE A 263 -8.44 -5.29 -18.93
N ASP A 264 -9.21 -4.34 -19.49
CA ASP A 264 -8.77 -2.96 -19.75
C ASP A 264 -8.21 -2.26 -18.50
N VAL A 265 -8.88 -2.42 -17.36
CA VAL A 265 -8.50 -1.83 -16.07
C VAL A 265 -7.15 -2.37 -15.56
N ARG A 266 -6.81 -3.61 -15.92
CA ARG A 266 -5.62 -4.33 -15.44
C ARG A 266 -4.40 -4.10 -16.34
N ASP A 267 -4.62 -3.60 -17.55
CA ASP A 267 -3.57 -3.40 -18.52
C ASP A 267 -2.71 -2.17 -18.20
N VAL A 268 -1.53 -2.11 -18.79
CA VAL A 268 -0.61 -0.99 -18.65
C VAL A 268 -0.98 0.10 -19.66
N HIS A 269 -1.43 1.25 -19.16
CA HIS A 269 -1.77 2.41 -19.97
C HIS A 269 -0.55 3.32 -20.18
N HIS A 270 -0.42 4.00 -21.33
CA HIS A 270 0.67 4.97 -21.56
C HIS A 270 0.75 6.08 -20.51
N SER A 271 -0.41 6.50 -19.98
CA SER A 271 -0.49 7.52 -18.92
C SER A 271 0.16 7.09 -17.60
N HIS A 272 0.44 5.79 -17.40
CA HIS A 272 1.17 5.29 -16.24
C HIS A 272 2.64 5.73 -16.23
N TYR A 273 3.20 6.13 -17.37
CA TYR A 273 4.59 6.56 -17.51
C TYR A 273 4.96 7.62 -16.46
N GLY A 274 5.99 7.34 -15.65
CA GLY A 274 6.45 8.25 -14.60
C GLY A 274 5.54 8.34 -13.36
N ARG A 275 4.40 7.65 -13.34
CA ARG A 275 3.35 7.77 -12.30
C ARG A 275 3.11 6.47 -11.55
N ILE A 276 2.86 5.39 -12.27
CA ILE A 276 2.63 4.05 -11.72
C ILE A 276 3.65 3.11 -12.36
N CYS A 277 4.34 2.33 -11.53
CA CYS A 277 5.30 1.36 -12.04
C CYS A 277 4.58 0.31 -12.90
N PRO A 278 5.02 0.08 -14.17
CA PRO A 278 4.41 -0.92 -15.03
C PRO A 278 4.84 -2.37 -14.67
N ILE A 279 5.88 -2.52 -13.83
CA ILE A 279 6.48 -3.81 -13.49
C ILE A 279 6.00 -4.31 -12.11
N GLU A 280 5.96 -3.44 -11.10
CA GLU A 280 5.65 -3.86 -9.73
C GLU A 280 4.13 -3.98 -9.50
N THR A 281 3.61 -5.18 -9.70
CA THR A 281 2.25 -5.60 -9.33
C THR A 281 2.28 -7.01 -8.73
N PRO A 282 1.36 -7.37 -7.83
CA PRO A 282 1.20 -8.75 -7.38
C PRO A 282 0.87 -9.69 -8.55
N GLU A 283 1.41 -10.91 -8.50
CA GLU A 283 1.00 -12.01 -9.37
C GLU A 283 -0.40 -12.53 -8.98
N GLY A 284 -1.11 -13.13 -9.93
CA GLY A 284 -2.41 -13.78 -9.68
C GLY A 284 -3.62 -12.84 -9.78
N PRO A 285 -4.70 -13.06 -9.00
CA PRO A 285 -6.00 -12.39 -9.21
C PRO A 285 -5.99 -10.85 -9.08
N ASN A 286 -4.97 -10.29 -8.44
CA ASN A 286 -4.85 -8.84 -8.20
C ASN A 286 -3.94 -8.13 -9.22
N ILE A 287 -3.44 -8.84 -10.25
CA ILE A 287 -2.60 -8.24 -11.28
C ILE A 287 -3.29 -7.02 -11.92
N GLY A 288 -2.57 -5.90 -12.00
CA GLY A 288 -3.05 -4.63 -12.55
C GLY A 288 -4.03 -3.86 -11.65
N LEU A 289 -4.58 -4.48 -10.59
CA LEU A 289 -5.49 -3.81 -9.64
C LEU A 289 -4.74 -3.20 -8.45
N ILE A 290 -3.53 -3.69 -8.18
CA ILE A 290 -2.63 -3.18 -7.17
C ILE A 290 -1.34 -2.80 -7.87
N GLY A 291 -1.02 -1.51 -7.83
CA GLY A 291 0.21 -0.96 -8.39
C GLY A 291 1.07 -0.31 -7.32
N SER A 292 2.25 0.14 -7.74
CA SER A 292 3.18 0.89 -6.90
C SER A 292 3.44 2.26 -7.51
N LEU A 293 3.47 3.31 -6.68
CA LEU A 293 3.80 4.65 -7.13
C LEU A 293 5.24 4.66 -7.69
N ALA A 294 5.42 5.22 -8.89
CA ALA A 294 6.73 5.36 -9.50
C ALA A 294 7.67 6.25 -8.64
N THR A 295 8.98 6.17 -8.89
CA THR A 295 10.02 6.74 -8.00
C THR A 295 9.82 8.24 -7.74
N PHE A 296 9.55 9.03 -8.78
CA PHE A 296 9.35 10.49 -8.67
C PHE A 296 7.88 10.92 -8.75
N GLY A 297 6.95 9.96 -8.87
CA GLY A 297 5.53 10.25 -8.92
C GLY A 297 5.04 10.92 -7.64
N ARG A 298 4.22 11.97 -7.78
CA ARG A 298 3.63 12.73 -6.67
C ARG A 298 2.12 12.84 -6.87
N VAL A 299 1.36 12.86 -5.78
CA VAL A 299 -0.07 13.17 -5.81
C VAL A 299 -0.27 14.68 -5.57
N ASN A 300 -1.00 15.34 -6.45
CA ASN A 300 -1.32 16.76 -6.32
C ASN A 300 -2.53 17.00 -5.38
N ASP A 301 -2.87 18.27 -5.14
CA ASP A 301 -3.96 18.66 -4.23
C ASP A 301 -5.35 18.20 -4.68
N LEU A 302 -5.52 17.84 -5.96
CA LEU A 302 -6.75 17.30 -6.53
C LEU A 302 -6.77 15.75 -6.52
N GLY A 303 -5.67 15.12 -6.12
CA GLY A 303 -5.53 13.67 -6.09
C GLY A 303 -5.06 13.04 -7.41
N PHE A 304 -4.67 13.81 -8.41
CA PHE A 304 -4.07 13.27 -9.63
C PHE A 304 -2.58 13.01 -9.43
N ILE A 305 -2.06 11.97 -10.09
CA ILE A 305 -0.63 11.66 -10.04
C ILE A 305 0.08 12.48 -11.11
N GLU A 306 1.12 13.18 -10.71
CA GLU A 306 1.99 13.99 -11.55
C GLU A 306 3.40 13.42 -11.56
N THR A 307 4.13 13.70 -12.63
CA THR A 307 5.51 13.28 -12.80
C THR A 307 6.37 14.48 -13.25
N PRO A 308 7.64 14.57 -12.81
CA PRO A 308 8.48 15.72 -13.11
C PRO A 308 9.17 15.63 -14.47
N TYR A 309 9.26 16.78 -15.15
CA TYR A 309 9.97 16.96 -16.41
C TYR A 309 10.85 18.21 -16.40
N ARG A 310 11.97 18.17 -17.10
CA ARG A 310 12.83 19.34 -17.36
C ARG A 310 12.28 20.12 -18.56
N ARG A 311 12.13 21.44 -18.43
CA ARG A 311 11.71 22.29 -19.54
C ARG A 311 12.81 22.40 -20.58
N VAL A 312 12.45 22.32 -21.85
CA VAL A 312 13.34 22.55 -23.00
C VAL A 312 12.96 23.89 -23.65
N LYS A 313 13.95 24.75 -23.90
CA LYS A 313 13.76 26.04 -24.56
C LYS A 313 14.69 26.13 -25.75
N GLU A 314 14.14 26.26 -26.96
CA GLU A 314 14.92 26.41 -28.20
C GLU A 314 15.98 25.29 -28.37
N GLY A 315 15.62 24.05 -28.04
CA GLY A 315 16.52 22.89 -28.10
C GLY A 315 17.48 22.74 -26.92
N ARG A 316 17.51 23.70 -25.98
CA ARG A 316 18.32 23.63 -24.75
C ARG A 316 17.52 23.09 -23.57
N VAL A 317 18.00 22.02 -22.96
CA VAL A 317 17.42 21.43 -21.74
C VAL A 317 17.81 22.26 -20.53
N THR A 318 16.82 22.74 -19.78
CA THR A 318 17.03 23.57 -18.59
C THR A 318 16.99 22.75 -17.30
N ASN A 319 17.36 23.37 -16.18
CA ASN A 319 17.21 22.79 -14.84
C ASN A 319 15.86 23.13 -14.17
N ASP A 320 14.95 23.79 -14.90
CA ASP A 320 13.59 24.07 -14.44
C ASP A 320 12.75 22.79 -14.53
N VAL A 321 12.33 22.28 -13.36
CA VAL A 321 11.55 21.03 -13.24
C VAL A 321 10.09 21.36 -13.00
N VAL A 322 9.22 20.87 -13.87
CA VAL A 322 7.77 21.07 -13.81
C VAL A 322 7.09 19.71 -13.64
N TYR A 323 6.15 19.63 -12.70
CA TYR A 323 5.30 18.46 -12.53
C TYR A 323 4.07 18.59 -13.41
N LEU A 324 3.81 17.57 -14.24
CA LEU A 324 2.66 17.55 -15.14
C LEU A 324 1.71 16.39 -14.78
N PRO A 325 0.39 16.63 -14.72
CA PRO A 325 -0.60 15.55 -14.69
C PRO A 325 -0.77 14.92 -16.09
N ALA A 326 -1.40 13.74 -16.14
CA ALA A 326 -1.46 12.96 -17.37
C ALA A 326 -2.18 13.70 -18.53
N ASP A 327 -3.25 14.42 -18.23
CA ASP A 327 -4.05 15.18 -19.22
C ASP A 327 -3.36 16.42 -19.79
N GLU A 328 -2.40 16.99 -19.07
CA GLU A 328 -1.58 18.09 -19.58
C GLU A 328 -0.38 17.57 -20.37
N GLU A 329 0.24 16.48 -19.89
CA GLU A 329 1.41 15.87 -20.50
C GLU A 329 1.19 15.46 -21.96
N GLU A 330 0.02 14.92 -22.29
CA GLU A 330 -0.30 14.42 -23.63
C GLU A 330 -0.20 15.49 -24.74
N ARG A 331 -0.22 16.77 -24.38
CA ARG A 331 -0.16 17.90 -25.32
C ARG A 331 1.25 18.18 -25.83
N PHE A 332 2.26 17.77 -25.08
CA PHE A 332 3.65 18.17 -25.29
C PHE A 332 4.48 17.04 -25.91
N ALA A 333 5.50 17.40 -26.68
CA ALA A 333 6.53 16.47 -27.12
C ALA A 333 7.63 16.33 -26.05
N ILE A 334 7.79 15.13 -25.51
CA ILE A 334 8.70 14.84 -24.38
C ILE A 334 9.83 13.91 -24.81
N ALA A 335 11.08 14.39 -24.70
CA ALA A 335 12.28 13.60 -24.95
C ALA A 335 12.61 12.66 -23.79
N GLN A 336 13.20 11.51 -24.14
CA GLN A 336 13.64 10.51 -23.16
C GLN A 336 14.83 10.99 -22.33
N ALA A 337 14.99 10.44 -21.13
CA ALA A 337 16.09 10.78 -20.22
C ALA A 337 17.50 10.47 -20.78
N ASN A 338 17.58 9.55 -21.73
CA ASN A 338 18.82 9.11 -22.39
C ASN A 338 19.09 9.83 -23.72
N ALA A 339 18.33 10.87 -24.08
CA ALA A 339 18.66 11.69 -25.23
C ALA A 339 20.04 12.35 -25.03
N GLU A 340 20.89 12.30 -26.06
CA GLU A 340 22.24 12.86 -26.03
C GLU A 340 22.20 14.40 -25.92
N LEU A 341 23.07 14.94 -25.06
CA LEU A 341 23.20 16.36 -24.81
C LEU A 341 24.63 16.82 -25.06
N ASP A 342 24.80 18.03 -25.62
CA ASP A 342 26.10 18.68 -25.71
C ASP A 342 26.56 19.29 -24.36
N GLU A 343 27.78 19.83 -24.31
CA GLU A 343 28.34 20.48 -23.12
C GLU A 343 27.50 21.67 -22.61
N ASN A 344 26.65 22.25 -23.47
CA ASN A 344 25.77 23.38 -23.16
C ASN A 344 24.31 22.95 -22.83
N SER A 345 24.06 21.63 -22.72
CA SER A 345 22.73 21.01 -22.55
C SER A 345 21.78 21.14 -23.76
N HIS A 346 22.28 21.25 -24.99
CA HIS A 346 21.42 21.15 -26.19
C HIS A 346 21.27 19.71 -26.63
N LEU A 347 20.07 19.38 -27.13
CA LEU A 347 19.78 18.08 -27.72
C LEU A 347 20.58 17.88 -29.00
N VAL A 348 21.29 16.74 -29.08
CA VAL A 348 22.13 16.37 -30.21
C VAL A 348 21.33 15.57 -31.24
N GLY A 349 21.48 15.91 -32.52
CA GLY A 349 20.84 15.22 -33.65
C GLY A 349 19.81 16.06 -34.40
N GLU A 350 19.51 15.69 -35.64
CA GLU A 350 18.52 16.39 -36.48
C GLU A 350 17.07 16.13 -36.03
N ARG A 351 16.82 14.93 -35.49
CA ARG A 351 15.51 14.51 -35.00
C ARG A 351 15.65 13.74 -33.69
N ILE A 352 14.88 14.14 -32.70
CA ILE A 352 14.83 13.56 -31.36
C ILE A 352 13.60 12.68 -31.25
N TYR A 353 13.78 11.50 -30.68
CA TYR A 353 12.69 10.57 -30.40
C TYR A 353 11.91 11.05 -29.18
N CYS A 354 10.66 11.45 -29.39
CA CYS A 354 9.81 12.01 -28.35
C CYS A 354 8.51 11.22 -28.23
N ARG A 355 7.96 11.20 -27.02
CA ARG A 355 6.61 10.73 -26.76
C ARG A 355 5.64 11.91 -26.84
N LYS A 356 4.48 11.70 -27.47
CA LYS A 356 3.39 12.67 -27.55
C LYS A 356 2.05 11.95 -27.59
N GLY A 357 1.18 12.22 -26.61
CA GLY A 357 -0.04 11.45 -26.41
C GLY A 357 0.23 9.94 -26.25
N GLU A 358 -0.48 9.13 -27.02
CA GLU A 358 -0.32 7.66 -27.10
C GLU A 358 0.87 7.21 -27.97
N GLY A 359 1.41 8.10 -28.80
CA GLY A 359 2.37 7.76 -29.85
C GLY A 359 3.81 8.21 -29.57
N PHE A 360 4.68 7.82 -30.50
CA PHE A 360 6.06 8.28 -30.57
C PHE A 360 6.28 9.00 -31.90
N GLU A 361 6.94 10.15 -31.83
CA GLU A 361 7.21 11.00 -32.98
C GLU A 361 8.69 11.42 -32.98
N LEU A 362 9.26 11.54 -34.19
CA LEU A 362 10.58 12.13 -34.38
C LEU A 362 10.41 13.62 -34.68
N VAL A 363 10.84 14.46 -33.73
CA VAL A 363 10.68 15.92 -33.81
C VAL A 363 12.03 16.61 -33.87
N GLU A 364 12.07 17.80 -34.46
CA GLU A 364 13.27 18.64 -34.43
C GLU A 364 13.56 19.08 -32.98
N PRO A 365 14.85 19.24 -32.58
CA PRO A 365 15.22 19.69 -31.22
C PRO A 365 14.49 20.93 -30.73
N SER A 366 14.20 21.88 -31.61
CA SER A 366 13.49 23.13 -31.30
C SER A 366 12.01 22.94 -30.94
N LYS A 367 11.41 21.81 -31.34
CA LYS A 367 10.00 21.45 -31.07
C LYS A 367 9.84 20.58 -29.83
N VAL A 368 10.94 20.14 -29.21
CA VAL A 368 10.91 19.45 -27.93
C VAL A 368 10.62 20.47 -26.84
N GLU A 369 9.58 20.21 -26.04
CA GLU A 369 9.15 21.14 -24.98
C GLU A 369 9.59 20.67 -23.59
N PHE A 370 9.72 19.35 -23.41
CA PHE A 370 10.11 18.75 -22.14
C PHE A 370 11.05 17.55 -22.34
N MET A 371 11.78 17.21 -21.29
CA MET A 371 12.62 16.01 -21.20
C MET A 371 12.43 15.36 -19.84
N ASP A 372 12.47 14.03 -19.79
CA ASP A 372 12.48 13.26 -18.55
C ASP A 372 13.60 13.71 -17.58
N VAL A 373 13.35 13.64 -16.26
CA VAL A 373 14.38 14.01 -15.27
C VAL A 373 15.41 12.91 -15.01
N SER A 374 14.99 11.65 -15.14
CA SER A 374 15.82 10.49 -14.81
C SER A 374 15.22 9.22 -15.41
N PRO A 375 16.02 8.25 -15.87
CA PRO A 375 15.50 6.96 -16.31
C PRO A 375 14.78 6.18 -15.20
N LYS A 376 15.14 6.44 -13.93
CA LYS A 376 14.52 5.82 -12.75
C LYS A 376 13.06 6.24 -12.55
N GLN A 377 12.60 7.29 -13.24
CA GLN A 377 11.25 7.82 -13.05
C GLN A 377 10.14 6.87 -13.47
N VAL A 378 10.41 5.96 -14.41
CA VAL A 378 9.40 5.07 -14.99
C VAL A 378 8.99 3.94 -14.04
N VAL A 379 9.88 3.56 -13.13
CA VAL A 379 9.73 2.38 -12.27
C VAL A 379 9.54 2.77 -10.81
N SER A 380 9.08 1.81 -10.00
CA SER A 380 8.97 1.98 -8.54
C SER A 380 10.33 1.84 -7.85
N VAL A 381 10.36 2.17 -6.55
CA VAL A 381 11.57 2.05 -5.72
C VAL A 381 12.09 0.61 -5.68
N ALA A 382 11.21 -0.40 -5.60
CA ALA A 382 11.64 -1.80 -5.57
C ALA A 382 12.28 -2.22 -6.89
N THR A 383 11.61 -1.95 -8.01
CA THR A 383 12.15 -2.27 -9.34
C THR A 383 13.43 -1.48 -9.62
N ALA A 384 13.56 -0.27 -9.07
CA ALA A 384 14.76 0.55 -9.21
C ALA A 384 16.02 0.01 -8.51
N LEU A 385 15.88 -1.02 -7.64
CA LEU A 385 16.98 -1.69 -6.96
C LEU A 385 17.56 -2.89 -7.73
N ILE A 386 16.97 -3.23 -8.89
CA ILE A 386 17.46 -4.30 -9.76
C ILE A 386 18.53 -3.70 -10.69
N PRO A 387 19.81 -4.10 -10.55
CA PRO A 387 20.84 -3.68 -11.50
C PRO A 387 20.60 -4.35 -12.85
N PHE A 388 21.04 -3.75 -13.96
CA PHE A 388 20.90 -4.35 -15.31
C PHE A 388 19.45 -4.73 -15.67
N LEU A 389 18.48 -3.95 -15.17
CA LEU A 389 17.05 -4.18 -15.38
C LEU A 389 16.68 -4.22 -16.88
N GLU A 390 17.38 -3.44 -17.70
CA GLU A 390 17.20 -3.40 -19.16
C GLU A 390 17.55 -4.72 -19.87
N HIS A 391 18.23 -5.64 -19.19
CA HIS A 391 18.61 -6.96 -19.70
C HIS A 391 17.73 -8.10 -19.16
N ASP A 392 16.67 -7.77 -18.43
CA ASP A 392 15.70 -8.73 -17.90
C ASP A 392 14.35 -8.61 -18.59
N ASP A 393 13.73 -9.76 -18.87
CA ASP A 393 12.31 -9.81 -19.23
C ASP A 393 11.43 -9.19 -18.12
N ALA A 394 10.40 -8.46 -18.52
CA ALA A 394 9.53 -7.72 -17.61
C ALA A 394 8.87 -8.63 -16.56
N ASN A 395 8.52 -9.88 -16.90
CA ASN A 395 7.94 -10.81 -15.93
C ASN A 395 8.95 -11.21 -14.86
N ARG A 396 10.24 -11.32 -15.22
CA ARG A 396 11.32 -11.62 -14.28
C ARG A 396 11.61 -10.43 -13.37
N ALA A 397 11.64 -9.22 -13.93
CA ALA A 397 11.73 -8.00 -13.13
C ALA A 397 10.56 -7.84 -12.14
N LEU A 398 9.33 -8.20 -12.55
CA LEU A 398 8.15 -8.21 -11.67
C LEU A 398 8.34 -9.19 -10.51
N MET A 399 8.77 -10.42 -10.81
CA MET A 399 9.08 -11.42 -9.80
C MET A 399 10.19 -10.97 -8.85
N GLY A 400 11.28 -10.41 -9.39
CA GLY A 400 12.40 -9.87 -8.61
C GLY A 400 11.96 -8.77 -7.64
N SER A 401 11.21 -7.79 -8.15
CA SER A 401 10.63 -6.70 -7.36
C SER A 401 9.76 -7.22 -6.21
N ASN A 402 8.94 -8.24 -6.48
CA ASN A 402 8.06 -8.85 -5.48
C ASN A 402 8.81 -9.70 -4.46
N MET A 403 9.86 -10.43 -4.88
CA MET A 403 10.63 -11.31 -3.99
C MET A 403 11.55 -10.54 -3.07
N MET A 404 12.09 -9.39 -3.49
CA MET A 404 12.88 -8.52 -2.60
C MET A 404 12.08 -8.06 -1.36
N ARG A 405 10.76 -7.86 -1.49
CA ARG A 405 9.88 -7.53 -0.35
C ARG A 405 9.71 -8.69 0.65
N GLN A 406 10.02 -9.92 0.25
CA GLN A 406 9.90 -11.13 1.06
C GLN A 406 11.23 -11.54 1.72
N ALA A 407 12.34 -10.84 1.40
CA ALA A 407 13.65 -11.15 1.95
C ALA A 407 13.66 -10.95 3.47
N VAL A 408 13.95 -12.02 4.21
CA VAL A 408 13.97 -12.00 5.68
C VAL A 408 15.28 -11.36 6.16
N PRO A 409 15.25 -10.48 7.18
CA PRO A 409 16.45 -9.86 7.73
C PRO A 409 17.43 -10.90 8.29
N LEU A 410 18.71 -10.74 7.94
CA LEU A 410 19.79 -11.61 8.38
C LEU A 410 20.47 -11.03 9.62
N ILE A 411 21.17 -11.86 10.40
CA ILE A 411 21.92 -11.40 11.57
C ILE A 411 23.01 -10.37 11.17
N SER A 412 23.66 -10.61 10.05
CA SER A 412 24.77 -9.80 9.55
C SER A 412 24.62 -9.54 8.04
N PRO A 413 23.68 -8.69 7.59
CA PRO A 413 23.50 -8.40 6.17
C PRO A 413 24.73 -7.69 5.59
N ASN A 414 24.93 -7.76 4.28
CA ASN A 414 25.95 -7.02 3.57
C ASN A 414 25.32 -6.16 2.48
N ALA A 415 25.75 -4.90 2.39
CA ALA A 415 25.34 -4.03 1.29
C ALA A 415 25.79 -4.63 -0.07
N PRO A 416 24.96 -4.49 -1.12
CA PRO A 416 25.24 -5.13 -2.40
C PRO A 416 26.52 -4.59 -3.02
N VAL A 417 27.38 -5.49 -3.53
CA VAL A 417 28.59 -5.10 -4.28
C VAL A 417 28.20 -4.42 -5.61
N VAL A 418 27.13 -4.89 -6.23
CA VAL A 418 26.53 -4.30 -7.44
C VAL A 418 25.19 -3.66 -7.06
N GLY A 419 25.16 -2.35 -6.87
CA GLY A 419 23.96 -1.58 -6.54
C GLY A 419 23.40 -0.80 -7.74
N THR A 420 22.50 0.11 -7.44
CA THR A 420 21.89 1.07 -8.39
C THR A 420 22.02 2.53 -7.91
N GLY A 421 22.51 2.73 -6.69
CA GLY A 421 22.56 4.02 -5.99
C GLY A 421 21.22 4.44 -5.38
N VAL A 422 20.20 3.58 -5.41
CA VAL A 422 18.89 3.81 -4.77
C VAL A 422 18.88 3.32 -3.32
N GLU A 423 19.77 2.39 -2.98
CA GLU A 423 19.86 1.65 -1.72
C GLU A 423 19.93 2.59 -0.51
N GLY A 424 20.84 3.58 -0.53
CA GLY A 424 21.01 4.53 0.57
C GLY A 424 19.80 5.42 0.80
N ARG A 425 19.10 5.81 -0.27
CA ARG A 425 17.87 6.61 -0.14
C ARG A 425 16.69 5.76 0.33
N ALA A 426 16.55 4.54 -0.20
CA ALA A 426 15.52 3.60 0.23
C ALA A 426 15.66 3.24 1.71
N ALA A 427 16.89 3.01 2.21
CA ALA A 427 17.16 2.76 3.61
C ALA A 427 16.73 3.94 4.51
N ARG A 428 17.15 5.17 4.16
CA ARG A 428 16.77 6.38 4.92
C ARG A 428 15.26 6.65 4.90
N ASP A 429 14.65 6.62 3.72
CA ASP A 429 13.24 6.96 3.55
C ASP A 429 12.29 5.88 4.12
N SER A 430 12.79 4.66 4.39
CA SER A 430 12.03 3.63 5.11
C SER A 430 11.69 4.03 6.55
N GLY A 431 12.56 4.82 7.19
CA GLY A 431 12.48 5.21 8.60
C GLY A 431 13.01 4.17 9.58
N GLN A 432 13.63 3.07 9.12
CA GLN A 432 14.21 2.05 10.00
C GLN A 432 15.64 2.33 10.44
N VAL A 433 16.38 3.19 9.74
CA VAL A 433 17.71 3.63 10.17
C VAL A 433 17.60 4.85 11.09
N VAL A 434 18.56 5.00 12.01
CA VAL A 434 18.62 6.18 12.87
C VAL A 434 19.51 7.22 12.21
N ILE A 435 18.98 8.43 12.03
CA ILE A 435 19.69 9.55 11.42
C ILE A 435 19.99 10.66 12.44
N ALA A 436 21.16 11.29 12.30
CA ALA A 436 21.53 12.45 13.08
C ALA A 436 20.64 13.66 12.72
N ARG A 437 20.08 14.34 13.73
CA ARG A 437 19.24 15.52 13.56
C ARG A 437 20.05 16.80 13.34
N ARG A 438 21.15 16.94 14.08
CA ARG A 438 22.03 18.12 14.09
C ARG A 438 23.48 17.71 13.84
N ALA A 439 24.28 18.66 13.36
CA ALA A 439 25.73 18.51 13.28
C ALA A 439 26.32 18.48 14.69
N GLY A 440 27.28 17.61 14.94
CA GLY A 440 27.88 17.49 16.27
C GLY A 440 28.91 16.37 16.37
N VAL A 441 29.39 16.13 17.59
CA VAL A 441 30.36 15.06 17.90
C VAL A 441 29.68 13.99 18.75
N VAL A 442 29.92 12.72 18.41
CA VAL A 442 29.42 11.58 19.17
C VAL A 442 30.18 11.49 20.49
N THR A 443 29.48 11.63 21.62
CA THR A 443 30.09 11.61 22.96
C THR A 443 29.95 10.27 23.67
N SER A 444 28.91 9.50 23.34
CA SER A 444 28.69 8.17 23.91
C SER A 444 27.97 7.27 22.91
N VAL A 445 28.46 6.03 22.80
CA VAL A 445 27.86 4.97 22.00
C VAL A 445 27.68 3.75 22.87
N ALA A 446 26.43 3.35 23.06
CA ALA A 446 26.02 2.09 23.67
C ALA A 446 25.16 1.29 22.68
N ALA A 447 24.91 0.02 22.99
CA ALA A 447 24.12 -0.85 22.13
C ALA A 447 22.67 -0.37 21.96
N ASP A 448 22.13 0.37 22.94
CA ASP A 448 20.76 0.84 23.08
C ASP A 448 20.61 2.37 23.05
N LEU A 449 21.70 3.13 23.14
CA LEU A 449 21.69 4.58 23.20
C LEU A 449 22.91 5.20 22.50
N ILE A 450 22.69 6.17 21.63
CA ILE A 450 23.73 7.06 21.09
C ILE A 450 23.50 8.47 21.61
N VAL A 451 24.56 9.15 22.04
CA VAL A 451 24.53 10.55 22.47
C VAL A 451 25.45 11.38 21.59
N VAL A 452 24.88 12.41 20.99
CA VAL A 452 25.60 13.40 20.18
C VAL A 452 25.56 14.74 20.90
N GLU A 453 26.71 15.41 20.96
CA GLU A 453 26.84 16.80 21.38
C GLU A 453 26.76 17.70 20.13
N PRO A 454 25.64 18.40 19.92
CA PRO A 454 25.52 19.33 18.81
C PRO A 454 26.53 20.47 18.89
N ASP A 455 26.96 20.98 17.74
CA ASP A 455 27.88 22.13 17.69
C ASP A 455 27.30 23.39 18.38
N GLU A 456 25.97 23.54 18.37
CA GLU A 456 25.24 24.66 18.98
C GLU A 456 24.91 24.44 20.46
N ALA A 457 25.34 23.31 21.05
CA ALA A 457 24.93 22.93 22.39
C ALA A 457 25.46 23.91 23.45
N SER A 458 24.53 24.62 24.11
CA SER A 458 24.87 25.57 25.16
C SER A 458 24.93 24.94 26.56
N SER A 459 24.42 23.71 26.72
CA SER A 459 24.41 22.99 28.00
C SER A 459 24.27 21.47 27.82
N LYS A 460 24.55 20.70 28.87
CA LYS A 460 24.34 19.23 28.90
C LYS A 460 22.88 18.79 28.67
N LYS A 461 21.90 19.70 28.78
CA LYS A 461 20.49 19.41 28.45
C LYS A 461 20.20 19.44 26.95
N ASP A 462 21.10 20.02 26.17
CA ASP A 462 20.96 20.20 24.72
C ASP A 462 21.61 19.04 23.93
N MET A 463 22.01 17.97 24.61
CA MET A 463 22.54 16.76 23.97
C MET A 463 21.44 16.02 23.22
N ASP A 464 21.73 15.59 21.99
CA ASP A 464 20.82 14.74 21.25
C ASP A 464 20.98 13.28 21.70
N ARG A 465 19.89 12.68 22.16
CA ARG A 465 19.83 11.29 22.62
C ARG A 465 19.00 10.45 21.66
N TYR A 466 19.60 9.40 21.14
CA TYR A 466 18.98 8.48 20.18
C TYR A 466 18.84 7.10 20.81
N VAL A 467 17.60 6.74 21.17
CA VAL A 467 17.29 5.40 21.70
C VAL A 467 17.18 4.41 20.54
N LEU A 468 17.87 3.28 20.66
CA LEU A 468 17.94 2.24 19.65
C LEU A 468 16.99 1.09 19.99
N LEU A 469 16.34 0.53 18.95
CA LEU A 469 15.45 -0.62 19.12
C LEU A 469 16.28 -1.90 19.24
N LYS A 470 16.02 -2.73 20.24
CA LYS A 470 16.73 -4.01 20.45
C LYS A 470 15.74 -5.17 20.43
N PHE A 471 15.96 -6.11 19.52
CA PHE A 471 15.20 -7.36 19.42
C PHE A 471 13.67 -7.20 19.48
N VAL A 472 13.13 -6.21 18.77
CA VAL A 472 11.69 -5.94 18.71
C VAL A 472 11.06 -6.81 17.63
N ARG A 473 9.91 -7.43 17.94
CA ARG A 473 9.15 -8.25 16.99
C ARG A 473 8.47 -7.39 15.92
N SER A 474 8.61 -7.77 14.64
CA SER A 474 7.84 -7.20 13.53
C SER A 474 6.44 -7.84 13.37
N ASN A 475 5.57 -7.28 12.53
CA ASN A 475 4.27 -7.89 12.23
C ASN A 475 4.39 -9.34 11.70
N GLN A 476 5.41 -9.62 10.87
CA GLN A 476 5.67 -10.92 10.25
C GLN A 476 6.53 -11.84 11.13
N GLY A 477 6.78 -11.49 12.40
CA GLY A 477 7.56 -12.31 13.32
C GLY A 477 9.07 -12.28 13.07
N THR A 478 9.57 -11.34 12.24
CA THR A 478 11.00 -11.06 12.09
C THR A 478 11.52 -10.16 13.22
N CYS A 479 12.83 -9.95 13.26
CA CYS A 479 13.50 -9.15 14.29
C CYS A 479 13.87 -7.76 13.76
N LEU A 480 13.45 -6.72 14.48
CA LEU A 480 13.91 -5.35 14.34
C LEU A 480 14.96 -5.06 15.42
N ASN A 481 16.19 -4.80 14.99
CA ASN A 481 17.31 -4.55 15.89
C ASN A 481 18.27 -3.54 15.27
N HIS A 482 18.53 -2.46 16.00
CA HIS A 482 19.46 -1.43 15.63
C HIS A 482 20.89 -1.77 16.10
N ARG A 483 21.87 -1.41 15.26
CA ARG A 483 23.30 -1.56 15.49
C ARG A 483 23.94 -0.19 15.27
N PRO A 484 24.62 0.39 16.28
CA PRO A 484 25.36 1.64 16.08
C PRO A 484 26.35 1.52 14.90
N SER A 485 26.41 2.54 14.06
CA SER A 485 27.32 2.61 12.90
C SER A 485 28.40 3.68 13.05
N VAL A 486 28.45 4.34 14.21
CA VAL A 486 29.41 5.40 14.57
C VAL A 486 30.14 5.05 15.85
N GLU A 487 31.33 5.63 16.02
CA GLU A 487 32.18 5.49 17.20
C GLU A 487 32.20 6.79 18.02
N VAL A 488 32.68 6.69 19.26
CA VAL A 488 32.86 7.87 20.13
C VAL A 488 33.97 8.75 19.56
N GLY A 489 33.68 10.04 19.40
CA GLY A 489 34.58 11.01 18.78
C GLY A 489 34.27 11.30 17.30
N ASP A 490 33.42 10.49 16.66
CA ASP A 490 33.00 10.74 15.29
C ASP A 490 32.23 12.05 15.16
N ARG A 491 32.50 12.78 14.08
CA ARG A 491 31.74 13.99 13.73
C ARG A 491 30.61 13.61 12.78
N VAL A 492 29.39 13.96 13.15
CA VAL A 492 28.18 13.65 12.38
C VAL A 492 27.58 14.89 11.73
N THR A 493 26.99 14.72 10.55
CA THR A 493 26.23 15.77 9.86
C THR A 493 24.72 15.49 9.89
N PRO A 494 23.86 16.52 9.78
CA PRO A 494 22.41 16.32 9.69
C PRO A 494 22.04 15.36 8.55
N GLY A 495 21.22 14.36 8.85
CA GLY A 495 20.79 13.33 7.91
C GLY A 495 21.76 12.16 7.71
N GLN A 496 22.94 12.18 8.34
CA GLN A 496 23.86 11.03 8.34
C GLN A 496 23.27 9.88 9.15
N VAL A 497 23.41 8.65 8.65
CA VAL A 497 23.01 7.44 9.38
C VAL A 497 24.00 7.17 10.51
N ILE A 498 23.48 7.02 11.73
CA ILE A 498 24.25 6.76 12.95
C ILE A 498 23.96 5.38 13.57
N ALA A 499 22.89 4.72 13.14
CA ALA A 499 22.65 3.31 13.44
C ALA A 499 21.89 2.63 12.29
N ASP A 500 22.35 1.43 11.96
CA ASP A 500 21.76 0.52 10.97
C ASP A 500 20.73 -0.42 11.61
N SER A 501 19.83 -0.96 10.78
CA SER A 501 18.87 -2.03 11.14
C SER A 501 19.36 -3.41 10.63
N MET A 502 18.54 -4.45 10.76
CA MET A 502 18.86 -5.84 10.37
C MET A 502 18.87 -6.08 8.86
N SER A 503 18.44 -5.12 8.05
CA SER A 503 18.52 -5.16 6.58
C SER A 503 19.12 -3.89 6.01
N THR A 504 20.03 -3.26 6.77
CA THR A 504 20.86 -2.16 6.29
C THR A 504 22.30 -2.37 6.74
N ASP A 505 23.22 -1.81 5.96
CA ASP A 505 24.65 -1.89 6.19
C ASP A 505 25.29 -0.58 5.71
N GLN A 506 25.91 0.15 6.64
CA GLN A 506 26.50 1.48 6.42
C GLN A 506 25.52 2.48 5.80
N GLY A 507 24.25 2.43 6.22
CA GLY A 507 23.19 3.29 5.71
C GLY A 507 22.67 2.93 4.31
N GLU A 508 23.13 1.82 3.71
CA GLU A 508 22.57 1.26 2.48
C GLU A 508 21.60 0.12 2.78
N LEU A 509 20.62 -0.08 1.90
CA LEU A 509 19.71 -1.21 1.98
C LEU A 509 20.46 -2.52 1.67
N ALA A 510 20.43 -3.45 2.61
CA ALA A 510 21.15 -4.72 2.56
C ALA A 510 20.17 -5.87 2.85
N LEU A 511 19.46 -6.33 1.81
CA LEU A 511 18.42 -7.36 1.94
C LEU A 511 18.97 -8.79 2.07
N GLY A 512 20.26 -9.01 1.78
CA GLY A 512 20.86 -10.33 1.69
C GLY A 512 22.37 -10.32 1.83
N GLN A 513 23.03 -11.20 1.09
CA GLN A 513 24.48 -11.42 1.11
C GLN A 513 25.04 -11.45 -0.31
N ASN A 514 26.29 -11.04 -0.45
CA ASN A 514 27.07 -11.26 -1.66
C ASN A 514 27.82 -12.60 -1.51
N VAL A 515 27.71 -13.50 -2.49
CA VAL A 515 28.26 -14.86 -2.42
C VAL A 515 28.92 -15.24 -3.74
N VAL A 516 29.85 -16.21 -3.70
CA VAL A 516 30.48 -16.73 -4.91
C VAL A 516 29.57 -17.76 -5.57
N VAL A 517 29.12 -17.47 -6.78
CA VAL A 517 28.17 -18.32 -7.52
C VAL A 517 28.84 -18.95 -8.74
N ALA A 518 28.58 -20.24 -8.99
CA ALA A 518 28.93 -20.92 -10.22
C ALA A 518 27.68 -21.36 -11.00
N TYR A 519 27.64 -21.06 -12.29
CA TYR A 519 26.61 -21.53 -13.20
C TYR A 519 27.09 -22.81 -13.90
N MET A 520 26.72 -23.97 -13.35
CA MET A 520 27.06 -25.28 -13.92
C MET A 520 26.07 -26.35 -13.46
N SER A 521 25.88 -27.42 -14.23
CA SER A 521 25.11 -28.58 -13.75
C SER A 521 25.97 -29.43 -12.82
N TRP A 522 25.40 -29.88 -11.70
CA TRP A 522 26.12 -30.66 -10.70
C TRP A 522 25.31 -31.88 -10.26
N GLU A 523 25.66 -33.05 -10.82
CA GLU A 523 25.08 -34.38 -10.49
C GLU A 523 23.54 -34.44 -10.45
N GLY A 524 22.85 -33.52 -11.14
CA GLY A 524 21.40 -33.39 -11.11
C GLY A 524 20.82 -32.78 -9.82
N TYR A 525 21.63 -32.41 -8.83
CA TYR A 525 21.14 -31.80 -7.58
C TYR A 525 20.59 -30.39 -7.77
N ASN A 526 21.00 -29.70 -8.83
CA ASN A 526 20.44 -28.42 -9.25
C ASN A 526 19.52 -28.56 -10.48
N TYR A 527 18.81 -29.68 -10.61
CA TYR A 527 17.77 -29.85 -11.62
C TYR A 527 16.65 -28.81 -11.46
N GLU A 528 16.11 -28.30 -12.58
CA GLU A 528 15.13 -27.20 -12.60
C GLU A 528 15.64 -25.95 -11.84
N ASP A 529 14.95 -25.61 -10.74
CA ASP A 529 15.21 -24.47 -9.86
C ASP A 529 15.83 -24.90 -8.52
N ALA A 530 16.35 -26.12 -8.44
CA ALA A 530 17.06 -26.55 -7.25
C ALA A 530 18.40 -25.81 -7.11
N ILE A 531 18.74 -25.42 -5.88
CA ILE A 531 19.97 -24.70 -5.53
C ILE A 531 20.81 -25.58 -4.62
N ILE A 532 22.11 -25.65 -4.91
CA ILE A 532 23.09 -26.31 -4.05
C ILE A 532 23.86 -25.22 -3.32
N ILE A 533 24.03 -25.37 -2.01
CA ILE A 533 24.81 -24.44 -1.20
C ILE A 533 25.95 -25.15 -0.47
N SER A 534 27.03 -24.42 -0.23
CA SER A 534 28.15 -24.88 0.58
C SER A 534 27.78 -24.96 2.06
N GLU A 535 28.24 -26.00 2.76
CA GLU A 535 28.19 -26.12 4.21
C GLU A 535 28.86 -24.92 4.91
N ARG A 536 29.82 -24.26 4.26
CA ARG A 536 30.45 -23.02 4.74
C ARG A 536 29.41 -21.98 5.15
N LEU A 537 28.38 -21.77 4.32
CA LEU A 537 27.34 -20.76 4.54
C LEU A 537 26.50 -21.06 5.79
N VAL A 538 26.32 -22.34 6.13
CA VAL A 538 25.60 -22.80 7.32
C VAL A 538 26.48 -22.68 8.57
N ARG A 539 27.76 -23.01 8.43
CA ARG A 539 28.76 -22.94 9.50
C ARG A 539 28.99 -21.49 9.94
N GLU A 540 29.10 -20.58 8.99
CA GLU A 540 29.41 -19.16 9.20
C GLU A 540 28.17 -18.29 9.41
N ASP A 541 26.99 -18.92 9.55
CA ASP A 541 25.71 -18.25 9.82
C ASP A 541 25.31 -17.18 8.78
N VAL A 542 25.81 -17.29 7.54
CA VAL A 542 25.70 -16.27 6.48
C VAL A 542 24.24 -15.89 6.18
N PHE A 543 23.35 -16.89 6.07
CA PHE A 543 21.91 -16.72 5.83
C PHE A 543 21.06 -17.01 7.07
N THR A 544 21.57 -16.72 8.26
CA THR A 544 20.84 -16.98 9.50
C THR A 544 19.97 -15.79 9.89
N SER A 545 18.72 -16.06 10.26
CA SER A 545 17.75 -15.06 10.70
C SER A 545 17.32 -15.27 12.16
N ILE A 546 16.73 -14.22 12.74
CA ILE A 546 16.09 -14.26 14.06
C ILE A 546 14.59 -14.06 13.87
N HIS A 547 13.81 -15.00 14.39
CA HIS A 547 12.36 -14.96 14.43
C HIS A 547 11.91 -14.78 15.88
N ILE A 548 10.92 -13.94 16.11
CA ILE A 548 10.37 -13.70 17.44
C ILE A 548 8.89 -14.08 17.40
N GLU A 549 8.58 -15.22 18.00
CA GLU A 549 7.21 -15.69 18.12
C GLU A 549 6.61 -15.25 19.45
N LYS A 550 5.30 -15.00 19.43
CA LYS A 550 4.57 -14.47 20.57
C LYS A 550 3.53 -15.49 20.99
N HIS A 551 3.67 -16.00 22.20
CA HIS A 551 2.71 -16.89 22.83
C HIS A 551 1.98 -16.13 23.92
N GLU A 552 0.66 -16.26 23.99
CA GLU A 552 -0.13 -15.60 25.01
C GLU A 552 -1.17 -16.55 25.61
N THR A 553 -1.43 -16.36 26.90
CA THR A 553 -2.47 -17.07 27.63
C THR A 553 -3.24 -16.11 28.51
N GLU A 554 -4.53 -16.35 28.62
CA GLU A 554 -5.45 -15.57 29.42
C GLU A 554 -5.96 -16.43 30.58
N ALA A 555 -6.00 -15.84 31.77
CA ALA A 555 -6.69 -16.36 32.92
C ALA A 555 -8.08 -15.73 32.99
N ARG A 556 -9.12 -16.57 32.90
CA ARG A 556 -10.51 -16.14 32.76
C ARG A 556 -11.37 -16.51 33.96
N GLU A 557 -12.42 -15.73 34.18
CA GLU A 557 -13.49 -16.07 35.09
C GLU A 557 -14.37 -17.15 34.44
N THR A 558 -14.38 -18.37 34.99
CA THR A 558 -15.27 -19.44 34.53
C THR A 558 -16.46 -19.61 35.45
N LYS A 559 -17.48 -20.35 35.02
CA LYS A 559 -18.65 -20.68 35.87
C LYS A 559 -18.30 -21.47 37.13
N LEU A 560 -17.20 -22.24 37.09
CA LEU A 560 -16.76 -23.11 38.19
C LEU A 560 -15.74 -22.42 39.11
N GLY A 561 -15.31 -21.21 38.76
CA GLY A 561 -14.29 -20.44 39.47
C GLY A 561 -13.31 -19.76 38.51
N PRO A 562 -12.45 -18.87 39.02
CA PRO A 562 -11.41 -18.23 38.22
C PRO A 562 -10.34 -19.25 37.80
N GLU A 563 -9.82 -19.12 36.58
CA GLU A 563 -8.54 -19.72 36.22
C GLU A 563 -7.41 -18.96 36.90
N GLU A 564 -6.40 -19.69 37.37
CA GLU A 564 -5.27 -19.12 38.10
C GLU A 564 -3.96 -19.41 37.37
N ILE A 565 -3.10 -18.39 37.30
CA ILE A 565 -1.72 -18.53 36.85
C ILE A 565 -0.88 -18.86 38.08
N THR A 566 -0.27 -20.05 38.08
CA THR A 566 0.47 -20.58 39.23
C THR A 566 1.51 -21.59 38.80
N ARG A 567 2.58 -21.71 39.60
CA ARG A 567 3.58 -22.76 39.47
C ARG A 567 3.08 -24.12 39.98
N ASP A 568 2.06 -24.14 40.83
CA ASP A 568 1.51 -25.35 41.46
C ASP A 568 0.54 -26.09 40.50
N ILE A 569 1.12 -26.79 39.53
CA ILE A 569 0.40 -27.49 38.45
C ILE A 569 0.33 -28.99 38.77
N ALA A 570 -0.87 -29.56 38.71
CA ALA A 570 -1.09 -30.97 38.99
C ALA A 570 -0.43 -31.89 37.94
N ASN A 571 0.21 -32.98 38.40
CA ASN A 571 0.80 -34.04 37.56
C ASN A 571 1.94 -33.58 36.62
N VAL A 572 2.67 -32.52 36.97
CA VAL A 572 3.81 -32.04 36.19
C VAL A 572 5.13 -32.37 36.94
N PRO A 573 6.13 -32.97 36.28
CA PRO A 573 7.45 -33.19 36.88
C PRO A 573 8.17 -31.89 37.24
N GLU A 574 8.92 -31.89 38.36
CA GLU A 574 9.66 -30.70 38.85
C GLU A 574 10.66 -30.14 37.82
N GLU A 575 11.21 -30.99 36.95
CA GLU A 575 12.12 -30.57 35.87
C GLU A 575 11.50 -29.53 34.93
N LEU A 576 10.20 -29.66 34.61
CA LEU A 576 9.49 -28.70 33.75
C LEU A 576 9.10 -27.43 34.49
N LEU A 577 9.07 -27.46 35.82
CA LEU A 577 8.76 -26.31 36.68
C LEU A 577 10.02 -25.49 37.01
N ALA A 578 11.22 -26.04 36.80
CA ALA A 578 12.48 -25.43 37.17
C ALA A 578 12.74 -24.06 36.51
N SER A 579 12.18 -23.82 35.32
CA SER A 579 12.33 -22.56 34.58
C SER A 579 11.25 -21.52 34.90
N LEU A 580 10.24 -21.88 35.71
CA LEU A 580 9.14 -21.01 36.12
C LEU A 580 9.48 -20.27 37.42
N ASP A 581 9.06 -19.01 37.49
CA ASP A 581 9.11 -18.21 38.69
C ASP A 581 8.08 -18.66 39.74
N GLU A 582 8.03 -17.98 40.88
CA GLU A 582 7.09 -18.28 41.97
C GLU A 582 5.62 -18.11 41.55
N LYS A 583 5.32 -17.28 40.53
CA LYS A 583 3.98 -17.09 39.99
C LYS A 583 3.62 -18.12 38.91
N GLY A 584 4.56 -18.94 38.47
CA GLY A 584 4.37 -19.89 37.38
C GLY A 584 4.61 -19.32 35.99
N VAL A 585 5.35 -18.22 35.87
CA VAL A 585 5.72 -17.59 34.59
C VAL A 585 7.20 -17.84 34.30
N ILE A 586 7.53 -18.18 33.06
CA ILE A 586 8.91 -18.47 32.66
C ILE A 586 9.83 -17.25 32.76
N HIS A 587 11.09 -17.48 33.16
CA HIS A 587 12.09 -16.41 33.22
C HIS A 587 12.58 -15.94 31.85
N VAL A 588 12.81 -14.63 31.70
CA VAL A 588 13.53 -14.07 30.56
C VAL A 588 14.97 -14.61 30.54
N GLY A 589 15.42 -15.08 29.38
CA GLY A 589 16.71 -15.75 29.20
C GLY A 589 16.64 -17.28 29.26
N ALA A 590 15.50 -17.87 29.65
CA ALA A 590 15.33 -19.31 29.65
C ALA A 590 15.39 -19.88 28.22
N ALA A 591 16.16 -20.95 28.03
CA ALA A 591 16.18 -21.71 26.79
C ALA A 591 15.05 -22.75 26.81
N VAL A 592 14.15 -22.69 25.83
CA VAL A 592 12.94 -23.49 25.78
C VAL A 592 12.94 -24.44 24.58
N ARG A 593 12.36 -25.62 24.81
CA ARG A 593 12.18 -26.72 23.87
C ARG A 593 10.70 -27.04 23.70
N PRO A 594 10.33 -27.78 22.63
CA PRO A 594 8.97 -28.26 22.46
C PRO A 594 8.41 -28.94 23.71
N GLY A 595 7.26 -28.50 24.19
CA GLY A 595 6.56 -29.08 25.35
C GLY A 595 6.88 -28.43 26.70
N ASP A 596 7.90 -27.57 26.78
CA ASP A 596 8.22 -26.80 27.99
C ASP A 596 7.07 -25.85 28.33
N ILE A 597 6.86 -25.63 29.64
CA ILE A 597 5.80 -24.75 30.14
C ILE A 597 6.32 -23.31 30.12
N LEU A 598 5.63 -22.43 29.41
CA LEU A 598 5.91 -21.00 29.37
C LEU A 598 5.14 -20.26 30.47
N VAL A 599 3.89 -20.65 30.70
CA VAL A 599 3.04 -20.08 31.74
C VAL A 599 2.17 -21.19 32.33
N GLY A 600 2.37 -21.47 33.61
CA GLY A 600 1.56 -22.39 34.40
C GLY A 600 0.16 -21.84 34.58
N LYS A 601 -0.86 -22.60 34.17
CA LYS A 601 -2.26 -22.21 34.31
C LYS A 601 -3.11 -23.39 34.73
N ILE A 602 -3.93 -23.19 35.75
CA ILE A 602 -4.90 -24.19 36.24
C ILE A 602 -6.33 -23.70 36.01
N THR A 603 -7.19 -24.62 35.58
CA THR A 603 -8.63 -24.38 35.42
C THR A 603 -9.39 -25.24 36.43
N PRO A 604 -10.34 -24.68 37.21
CA PRO A 604 -11.21 -25.45 38.08
C PRO A 604 -12.02 -26.49 37.26
N LYS A 605 -12.03 -27.74 37.71
CA LYS A 605 -12.77 -28.84 37.08
C LYS A 605 -13.97 -29.19 37.95
N GLY A 606 -15.13 -29.43 37.34
CA GLY A 606 -16.30 -29.95 38.05
C GLY A 606 -16.10 -31.42 38.44
N GLU A 607 -16.81 -31.86 39.49
CA GLU A 607 -16.83 -33.27 39.90
C GLU A 607 -17.29 -34.16 38.73
N THR A 608 -16.39 -35.02 38.25
CA THR A 608 -16.71 -36.10 37.32
C THR A 608 -16.96 -37.38 38.12
N GLU A 609 -18.03 -38.12 37.78
CA GLU A 609 -18.24 -39.47 38.31
C GLU A 609 -17.04 -40.35 37.95
N VAL A 610 -16.24 -40.68 38.96
CA VAL A 610 -15.09 -41.58 38.87
C VAL A 610 -15.59 -43.01 38.74
N THR A 611 -14.97 -43.82 37.86
CA THR A 611 -15.33 -45.24 37.75
C THR A 611 -14.96 -45.99 39.03
N ALA A 612 -15.52 -47.19 39.23
CA ALA A 612 -15.24 -48.01 40.41
C ALA A 612 -13.74 -48.33 40.55
N GLU A 613 -13.04 -48.52 39.43
CA GLU A 613 -11.60 -48.76 39.35
C GLU A 613 -10.77 -47.54 39.78
N GLU A 614 -11.09 -46.33 39.28
CA GLU A 614 -10.42 -45.10 39.69
C GLU A 614 -10.69 -44.75 41.15
N ARG A 615 -11.90 -45.03 41.63
CA ARG A 615 -12.27 -44.85 43.03
C ARG A 615 -11.48 -45.79 43.95
N LEU A 616 -11.24 -47.03 43.52
CA LEU A 616 -10.38 -47.98 44.22
C LEU A 616 -8.91 -47.52 44.21
N LEU A 617 -8.39 -47.06 43.07
CA LEU A 617 -7.02 -46.52 42.96
C LEU A 617 -6.81 -45.32 43.90
N ARG A 618 -7.74 -44.37 43.94
CA ARG A 618 -7.68 -43.23 44.88
C ARG A 618 -7.69 -43.67 46.34
N ALA A 619 -8.44 -44.72 46.68
CA ALA A 619 -8.49 -45.28 48.02
C ALA A 619 -7.19 -46.00 48.41
N ILE A 620 -6.48 -46.61 47.46
CA ILE A 620 -5.21 -47.30 47.68
C ILE A 620 -4.04 -46.31 47.83
N PHE A 621 -3.95 -45.30 46.95
CA PHE A 621 -2.82 -44.38 46.91
C PHE A 621 -3.01 -43.11 47.75
N GLY A 622 -4.20 -42.87 48.30
CA GLY A 622 -4.48 -41.70 49.14
C GLY A 622 -4.37 -40.35 48.41
N GLU A 623 -4.26 -40.36 47.09
CA GLU A 623 -4.16 -39.16 46.26
C GLU A 623 -5.49 -38.41 46.23
N LYS A 624 -5.61 -37.38 47.10
CA LYS A 624 -6.57 -36.30 46.89
C LYS A 624 -6.04 -35.44 45.73
N ALA A 625 -6.24 -35.90 44.50
CA ALA A 625 -5.98 -35.06 43.32
C ALA A 625 -6.82 -33.78 43.46
N ARG A 626 -6.17 -32.61 43.48
CA ARG A 626 -6.88 -31.33 43.39
C ARG A 626 -7.78 -31.37 42.16
N GLU A 627 -8.99 -30.83 42.29
CA GLU A 627 -9.99 -30.77 41.21
C GLU A 627 -9.67 -29.68 40.19
N VAL A 628 -8.43 -29.64 39.73
CA VAL A 628 -7.93 -28.65 38.79
C VAL A 628 -7.31 -29.34 37.59
N LYS A 629 -7.51 -28.76 36.42
CA LYS A 629 -6.97 -29.24 35.16
C LYS A 629 -5.77 -28.37 34.76
N ASP A 630 -4.69 -29.00 34.32
CA ASP A 630 -3.60 -28.31 33.62
C ASP A 630 -4.12 -27.70 32.30
N SER A 631 -4.04 -26.38 32.22
CA SER A 631 -4.39 -25.56 31.05
C SER A 631 -3.23 -24.63 30.67
N SER A 632 -2.02 -24.99 31.09
CA SER A 632 -0.81 -24.20 30.95
C SER A 632 -0.45 -23.94 29.50
N LEU A 633 0.17 -22.78 29.27
CA LEU A 633 0.75 -22.44 27.97
C LEU A 633 2.07 -23.19 27.81
N ARG A 634 2.13 -24.06 26.80
CA ARG A 634 3.33 -24.83 26.45
C ARG A 634 3.87 -24.40 25.10
N LEU A 635 5.19 -24.52 24.92
CA LEU A 635 5.80 -24.24 23.62
C LEU A 635 5.35 -25.29 22.58
N PRO A 636 4.85 -24.88 21.40
CA PRO A 636 4.41 -25.81 20.36
C PRO A 636 5.52 -26.76 19.87
N HIS A 637 5.10 -27.88 19.26
CA HIS A 637 6.03 -28.81 18.63
C HIS A 637 6.77 -28.17 17.45
N GLY A 638 8.09 -28.39 17.37
CA GLY A 638 8.95 -27.84 16.30
C GLY A 638 9.54 -26.47 16.58
N GLU A 639 9.06 -25.76 17.60
CA GLU A 639 9.61 -24.48 18.03
C GLU A 639 10.65 -24.67 19.14
N ARG A 640 11.67 -23.82 19.13
CA ARG A 640 12.74 -23.80 20.13
C ARG A 640 13.35 -22.42 20.13
N GLY A 641 13.86 -21.98 21.27
CA GLY A 641 14.47 -20.66 21.33
C GLY A 641 14.79 -20.21 22.73
N THR A 642 14.98 -18.92 22.88
CA THR A 642 15.23 -18.28 24.16
C THR A 642 14.12 -17.27 24.43
N VAL A 643 13.59 -17.26 25.65
CA VAL A 643 12.61 -16.26 26.07
C VAL A 643 13.30 -14.90 26.12
N VAL A 644 12.83 -13.94 25.32
CA VAL A 644 13.41 -12.59 25.23
C VAL A 644 12.59 -11.54 25.97
N GLU A 645 11.29 -11.78 26.13
CA GLU A 645 10.41 -10.82 26.80
C GLU A 645 9.22 -11.56 27.41
N VAL A 646 8.82 -11.11 28.61
CA VAL A 646 7.60 -11.52 29.27
C VAL A 646 6.85 -10.25 29.68
N ARG A 647 5.57 -10.16 29.32
CA ARG A 647 4.68 -9.07 29.72
C ARG A 647 3.44 -9.64 30.39
N GLU A 648 3.15 -9.15 31.59
CA GLU A 648 1.94 -9.44 32.33
C GLU A 648 1.01 -8.22 32.27
N PHE A 649 -0.25 -8.45 31.93
CA PHE A 649 -1.29 -7.42 31.94
C PHE A 649 -2.36 -7.85 32.93
N LEU A 650 -2.58 -7.02 33.95
CA LEU A 650 -3.67 -7.18 34.91
C LEU A 650 -4.87 -6.35 34.44
N ARG A 651 -6.07 -6.80 34.80
CA ARG A 651 -7.33 -6.11 34.46
C ARG A 651 -7.42 -4.68 34.99
N GLU A 652 -6.72 -4.36 36.06
CA GLU A 652 -6.69 -3.01 36.64
C GLU A 652 -5.87 -2.03 35.79
N ASP A 653 -4.85 -2.53 35.10
CA ASP A 653 -3.87 -1.74 34.34
C ASP A 653 -4.14 -1.70 32.83
N ALA A 654 -4.98 -2.61 32.33
CA ALA A 654 -5.24 -2.77 30.90
C ALA A 654 -6.72 -3.05 30.60
N ASP A 655 -7.20 -2.53 29.47
CA ASP A 655 -8.54 -2.83 28.94
C ASP A 655 -8.56 -4.24 28.34
N LEU A 656 -8.75 -5.25 29.20
CA LEU A 656 -8.82 -6.65 28.83
C LEU A 656 -10.25 -7.07 28.41
N SER A 657 -10.35 -8.13 27.62
CA SER A 657 -11.65 -8.68 27.20
C SER A 657 -12.52 -9.04 28.41
N ALA A 658 -13.85 -8.94 28.24
CA ALA A 658 -14.78 -9.24 29.33
C ALA A 658 -14.57 -10.66 29.88
N GLY A 659 -14.33 -10.76 31.19
CA GLY A 659 -14.09 -12.03 31.87
C GLY A 659 -12.62 -12.48 31.88
N VAL A 660 -11.68 -11.70 31.34
CA VAL A 660 -10.24 -11.93 31.48
C VAL A 660 -9.71 -11.15 32.68
N ASN A 661 -9.05 -11.83 33.61
CA ASN A 661 -8.48 -11.23 34.82
C ASN A 661 -7.00 -10.88 34.63
N GLN A 662 -6.26 -11.75 33.94
CA GLN A 662 -4.84 -11.58 33.66
C GLN A 662 -4.52 -12.12 32.26
N LEU A 663 -3.65 -11.42 31.54
CA LEU A 663 -3.09 -11.85 30.25
C LEU A 663 -1.57 -11.88 30.39
N VAL A 664 -0.96 -13.03 30.14
CA VAL A 664 0.50 -13.17 30.11
C VAL A 664 0.96 -13.45 28.70
N ARG A 665 1.96 -12.71 28.27
CA ARG A 665 2.54 -12.76 26.93
C ARG A 665 4.02 -13.06 27.03
N VAL A 666 4.45 -14.12 26.36
CA VAL A 666 5.83 -14.58 26.30
C VAL A 666 6.31 -14.50 24.87
N SER A 667 7.42 -13.78 24.64
CA SER A 667 8.09 -13.69 23.35
C SER A 667 9.31 -14.62 23.34
N VAL A 668 9.36 -15.54 22.38
CA VAL A 668 10.44 -16.52 22.22
C VAL A 668 11.20 -16.19 20.94
N ALA A 669 12.50 -15.91 21.07
CA ALA A 669 13.37 -15.70 19.93
C ALA A 669 14.01 -17.01 19.47
N GLN A 670 13.86 -17.33 18.19
CA GLN A 670 14.43 -18.49 17.53
C GLN A 670 15.44 -18.04 16.48
N LYS A 671 16.66 -18.58 16.57
CA LYS A 671 17.67 -18.48 15.51
C LYS A 671 17.40 -19.57 14.47
N ARG A 672 17.13 -19.19 13.21
CA ARG A 672 16.89 -20.13 12.10
C ARG A 672 18.04 -20.05 11.10
N LYS A 673 18.80 -21.13 11.01
CA LYS A 673 19.84 -21.31 9.99
C LYS A 673 19.21 -21.78 8.68
N ILE A 674 19.85 -21.46 7.57
CA ILE A 674 19.47 -21.98 6.26
C ILE A 674 19.55 -23.52 6.23
N SER A 675 18.56 -24.14 5.60
CA SER A 675 18.36 -25.58 5.58
C SER A 675 17.80 -26.07 4.24
N VAL A 676 17.87 -27.38 4.01
CA VAL A 676 17.27 -28.00 2.82
C VAL A 676 15.76 -27.78 2.84
N GLY A 677 15.20 -27.32 1.73
CA GLY A 677 13.80 -26.93 1.60
C GLY A 677 13.55 -25.42 1.71
N ASP A 678 14.53 -24.64 2.19
CA ASP A 678 14.41 -23.19 2.21
C ASP A 678 14.47 -22.60 0.80
N LYS A 679 13.71 -21.53 0.59
CA LYS A 679 13.65 -20.81 -0.69
C LYS A 679 14.65 -19.65 -0.70
N MET A 680 15.48 -19.61 -1.73
CA MET A 680 16.35 -18.47 -2.03
C MET A 680 15.94 -17.81 -3.35
N ALA A 681 16.27 -16.53 -3.50
CA ALA A 681 16.03 -15.80 -4.74
C ALA A 681 17.07 -14.71 -4.96
N GLY A 682 17.36 -14.42 -6.22
CA GLY A 682 18.09 -13.21 -6.63
C GLY A 682 17.15 -12.07 -7.01
N ARG A 683 17.73 -10.92 -7.33
CA ARG A 683 16.97 -9.70 -7.72
C ARG A 683 16.36 -9.80 -9.12
N HIS A 684 16.85 -10.72 -9.94
CA HIS A 684 16.48 -10.90 -11.34
C HIS A 684 15.33 -11.90 -11.55
N GLY A 685 14.50 -12.12 -10.53
CA GLY A 685 13.37 -13.06 -10.58
C GLY A 685 13.77 -14.54 -10.69
N ASN A 686 15.05 -14.86 -10.50
CA ASN A 686 15.54 -16.21 -10.30
C ASN A 686 15.22 -16.64 -8.86
N LYS A 687 14.52 -17.77 -8.72
CA LYS A 687 14.17 -18.37 -7.43
C LYS A 687 14.56 -19.83 -7.47
N GLY A 688 14.84 -20.37 -6.29
CA GLY A 688 15.09 -21.79 -6.16
C GLY A 688 14.97 -22.28 -4.74
N VAL A 689 14.90 -23.60 -4.60
CA VAL A 689 14.82 -24.27 -3.30
C VAL A 689 16.14 -24.95 -3.04
N VAL A 690 16.68 -24.79 -1.83
CA VAL A 690 17.90 -25.48 -1.41
C VAL A 690 17.62 -26.98 -1.42
N SER A 691 18.22 -27.71 -2.36
CA SER A 691 18.04 -29.16 -2.49
C SER A 691 19.07 -29.94 -1.70
N ARG A 692 20.30 -29.39 -1.60
CA ARG A 692 21.41 -30.04 -0.91
C ARG A 692 22.38 -29.00 -0.35
N ILE A 693 22.91 -29.32 0.83
CA ILE A 693 24.05 -28.64 1.45
C ILE A 693 25.23 -29.58 1.25
N LEU A 694 26.22 -29.17 0.47
CA LEU A 694 27.42 -29.99 0.19
C LEU A 694 28.55 -29.63 1.15
N PRO A 695 29.33 -30.62 1.61
CA PRO A 695 30.60 -30.38 2.29
C PRO A 695 31.51 -29.48 1.44
N VAL A 696 32.37 -28.70 2.10
CA VAL A 696 33.21 -27.71 1.42
C VAL A 696 34.19 -28.38 0.45
N GLU A 697 34.66 -29.58 0.80
CA GLU A 697 35.55 -30.42 -0.01
C GLU A 697 34.91 -30.96 -1.30
N ASP A 698 33.58 -31.04 -1.35
CA ASP A 698 32.83 -31.51 -2.52
C ASP A 698 32.44 -30.35 -3.44
N MET A 699 32.63 -29.10 -3.01
CA MET A 699 32.30 -27.92 -3.81
C MET A 699 33.36 -27.67 -4.89
N PRO A 700 32.96 -27.23 -6.10
CA PRO A 700 33.88 -26.65 -7.06
C PRO A 700 34.67 -25.52 -6.42
N PHE A 701 35.94 -25.39 -6.80
CA PHE A 701 36.84 -24.37 -6.25
C PHE A 701 37.56 -23.60 -7.35
N LEU A 702 37.96 -22.39 -7.01
CA LEU A 702 38.75 -21.50 -7.86
C LEU A 702 40.21 -21.95 -7.93
N PRO A 703 41.02 -21.44 -8.89
CA PRO A 703 42.45 -21.78 -8.98
C PRO A 703 43.27 -21.50 -7.71
N ASP A 704 42.80 -20.61 -6.83
CA ASP A 704 43.44 -20.29 -5.54
C ASP A 704 42.97 -21.19 -4.38
N GLY A 705 42.10 -22.17 -4.64
CA GLY A 705 41.56 -23.10 -3.66
C GLY A 705 40.29 -22.60 -2.96
N THR A 706 39.79 -21.41 -3.28
CA THR A 706 38.55 -20.90 -2.68
C THR A 706 37.34 -21.69 -3.19
N PRO A 707 36.54 -22.33 -2.32
CA PRO A 707 35.33 -23.03 -2.74
C PRO A 707 34.24 -22.05 -3.17
N VAL A 708 33.41 -22.45 -4.13
CA VAL A 708 32.19 -21.74 -4.51
C VAL A 708 31.16 -21.86 -3.39
N ASP A 709 30.32 -20.84 -3.21
CA ASP A 709 29.27 -20.83 -2.19
C ASP A 709 27.97 -21.45 -2.68
N ILE A 710 27.55 -21.13 -3.90
CA ILE A 710 26.28 -21.55 -4.48
C ILE A 710 26.48 -22.05 -5.91
N ILE A 711 25.86 -23.18 -6.25
CA ILE A 711 25.80 -23.68 -7.63
C ILE A 711 24.39 -23.50 -8.17
N LEU A 712 24.28 -22.77 -9.28
CA LEU A 712 23.03 -22.52 -10.00
C LEU A 712 23.02 -23.23 -11.36
N ASN A 713 21.82 -23.60 -11.81
CA ASN A 713 21.64 -24.24 -13.10
C ASN A 713 21.72 -23.21 -14.24
N PRO A 714 22.66 -23.36 -15.21
CA PRO A 714 22.78 -22.42 -16.32
C PRO A 714 21.57 -22.45 -17.26
N LEU A 715 20.84 -23.56 -17.36
CA LEU A 715 19.71 -23.72 -18.28
C LEU A 715 18.50 -22.83 -17.92
N GLY A 716 18.43 -22.39 -16.66
CA GLY A 716 17.38 -21.48 -16.20
C GLY A 716 17.50 -20.07 -16.74
N VAL A 717 18.67 -19.64 -17.24
CA VAL A 717 18.90 -18.25 -17.69
C VAL A 717 18.33 -18.00 -19.09
N PRO A 718 18.68 -18.80 -20.13
CA PRO A 718 18.21 -18.52 -21.50
C PRO A 718 16.69 -18.61 -21.64
N SER A 719 16.07 -19.59 -20.97
CA SER A 719 14.61 -19.81 -21.03
C SER A 719 13.80 -18.69 -20.37
N ARG A 720 14.40 -17.96 -19.43
CA ARG A 720 13.74 -16.91 -18.66
C ARG A 720 14.13 -15.50 -19.08
N MET A 721 15.13 -15.37 -19.94
CA MET A 721 15.62 -14.09 -20.48
C MET A 721 15.92 -13.06 -19.38
N ASN A 722 16.49 -13.50 -18.26
CA ASN A 722 16.98 -12.64 -17.19
C ASN A 722 18.50 -12.62 -17.18
N ILE A 723 19.07 -12.04 -18.23
CA ILE A 723 20.52 -12.00 -18.49
C ILE A 723 21.22 -11.08 -17.48
N GLY A 724 20.49 -10.14 -16.87
CA GLY A 724 21.02 -9.23 -15.86
C GLY A 724 21.77 -9.91 -14.74
N GLN A 725 21.35 -11.12 -14.32
CA GLN A 725 22.04 -11.88 -13.26
C GLN A 725 23.47 -12.32 -13.64
N LEU A 726 23.73 -12.59 -14.93
CA LEU A 726 25.06 -12.96 -15.41
C LEU A 726 25.96 -11.72 -15.46
N LEU A 727 25.40 -10.58 -15.88
CA LEU A 727 26.11 -9.30 -15.86
C LEU A 727 26.43 -8.86 -14.43
N GLU A 728 25.49 -9.05 -13.49
CA GLU A 728 25.69 -8.85 -12.06
C GLU A 728 26.83 -9.73 -11.54
N THR A 729 26.85 -11.02 -11.93
CA THR A 729 27.90 -11.96 -11.53
C THR A 729 29.27 -11.52 -12.06
N HIS A 730 29.37 -11.14 -13.33
CA HIS A 730 30.64 -10.69 -13.94
C HIS A 730 31.14 -9.38 -13.32
N LEU A 731 30.27 -8.38 -13.17
CA LEU A 731 30.65 -7.10 -12.58
C LEU A 731 31.00 -7.27 -11.10
N GLY A 732 30.20 -8.05 -10.35
CA GLY A 732 30.45 -8.36 -8.96
C GLY A 732 31.80 -9.04 -8.75
N TRP A 733 32.16 -9.98 -9.63
CA TRP A 733 33.48 -10.61 -9.62
C TRP A 733 34.63 -9.60 -9.80
N ALA A 734 34.51 -8.72 -10.79
CA ALA A 734 35.51 -7.71 -11.08
C ALA A 734 35.70 -6.72 -9.92
N LEU A 735 34.59 -6.25 -9.34
CA LEU A 735 34.56 -5.31 -8.22
C LEU A 735 35.06 -5.94 -6.92
N ALA A 736 34.63 -7.16 -6.60
CA ALA A 736 35.04 -7.88 -5.40
C ALA A 736 36.56 -8.10 -5.37
N LYS A 737 37.18 -8.43 -6.52
CA LYS A 737 38.64 -8.58 -6.63
C LYS A 737 39.41 -7.27 -6.36
N GLN A 738 38.77 -6.13 -6.57
CA GLN A 738 39.35 -4.81 -6.30
C GLN A 738 38.94 -4.24 -4.93
N GLY A 739 38.08 -4.93 -4.17
CA GLY A 739 37.51 -4.42 -2.93
C GLY A 739 36.60 -3.19 -3.12
N LEU A 740 35.99 -3.06 -4.31
CA LEU A 740 35.14 -1.92 -4.66
C LEU A 740 33.66 -2.32 -4.66
N LYS A 741 32.79 -1.32 -4.54
CA LYS A 741 31.36 -1.42 -4.84
C LYS A 741 31.06 -0.55 -6.07
N GLY A 742 30.09 -0.95 -6.88
CA GLY A 742 29.70 -0.24 -8.09
C GLY A 742 28.19 -0.10 -8.17
N ALA A 743 27.73 0.96 -8.86
CA ALA A 743 26.32 1.18 -9.12
C ALA A 743 26.06 1.18 -10.63
N THR A 744 25.02 0.48 -11.06
CA THR A 744 24.56 0.53 -12.45
C THR A 744 23.41 1.53 -12.59
N PRO A 745 23.35 2.26 -13.71
CA PRO A 745 22.16 3.02 -14.06
C PRO A 745 21.02 2.05 -14.41
N LEU A 746 19.78 2.52 -14.31
CA LEU A 746 18.59 1.67 -14.57
C LEU A 746 18.37 1.37 -16.06
N THR A 747 18.82 2.29 -16.90
CA THR A 747 18.93 2.14 -18.35
C THR A 747 20.25 2.77 -18.75
N HIS A 748 20.82 2.34 -19.87
CA HIS A 748 22.01 2.98 -20.45
C HIS A 748 21.92 4.51 -20.35
N PRO A 749 22.90 5.17 -19.70
CA PRO A 749 23.03 6.61 -19.79
C PRO A 749 23.42 6.96 -21.23
N PRO A 750 23.08 8.15 -21.73
CA PRO A 750 23.69 8.62 -22.96
C PRO A 750 25.20 8.61 -22.75
N SER A 751 25.92 8.09 -23.76
CA SER A 751 27.38 7.97 -23.77
C SER A 751 28.08 9.30 -23.56
#